data_AF-A0A9P6T215-F1
#
_entry.id   AF-A0A9P6T215-F1
#
_cell.length_a   1.000
_cell.length_b   1.000
_cell.length_c   1.000
_cell.angle_alpha   90.00
_cell.angle_beta   90.00
_cell.angle_gamma   90.00
#
_symmetry.space_group_name_H-M   'P 1'
#
loop_
_entity.id
_entity.type
_entity.pdbx_description
1 polymer ?
#
loop_
_entity_poly.entity_id
_entity_poly.type
_entity_poly.pdbx_seq_one_letter_code
_entity_poly.pdbx_strand_id
1 'polypeptide(L)'
;MKHPVIENQKSTSRRMPVEELPLECLQVIIAHLLYDNDTRSLSTLLRVSKHFCAATLPILYSNPFRRELHRTTSKSNETPPTSVIKLVNLLLCCAESGAVTGLLKELYIQNPEYDQTATYDIGIEPPSSGINYLRFLQHFYSAEPDLSSSFLFHNHYIYDKVTSTDFLDRLGLKSRYFAQELEIEHNPYRPQDVYLLQYLAIDLRVQLTWAICSSVLENIRSLVIPLSDICRYNAVVHRFKNLVHVTFKLDKKLKYSDFFQMNLQETDPQRYADLQRERVQSLEAMVQFVKSHVSLFPHQLQCANCPDNNNWQGNPQKCPELYQAQLQEYLPSLDKPRVLDKNNWAQFLAKDETTDLSQVEIIRAPCSDPNRWFLSLWQKQSKFLERCRNLKELEMVSLGSETFAWAANESYNMSRWNHSRNHSSLSSALKEFLPAPPTQSPHPPVPLEHLLLWSYWAPIQSEINDIFDAFSDTLVTLIVRDVNQLAINTSSPQQLTEGSLSRVELGSLHYAIPRRLRKMIVVLPKQEIVLPEHHGASYSSLEYLEIEDGVSRYSCNSVLPDGAPINWRLVKSVWANKSIKLLGRPALCFQPRTLYHTPSLRVLHLGTKLVHGRGYIPPVKDILRYEFDSMDQETMGSRDRADDNRLFIEAIARGEGIRPERLGQSGSKRPYWSWDWDLPNLQTLQLTSEFAWRFKFKMLAGCPNLENLVLNMATVGDNDM
;
A
#
# COMPACT_ATOMS: atom_id res chain seq x y z
N MET A 1 -81.51 -50.91 15.20
CA MET A 1 -80.55 -50.48 14.16
C MET A 1 -79.30 -49.98 14.87
N LYS A 2 -78.18 -50.69 14.75
CA LYS A 2 -76.89 -50.34 15.35
C LYS A 2 -76.11 -49.48 14.35
N HIS A 3 -75.86 -48.22 14.69
CA HIS A 3 -74.91 -47.36 13.96
C HIS A 3 -73.50 -47.52 14.56
N PRO A 4 -72.44 -47.60 13.74
CA PRO A 4 -71.10 -47.85 14.21
C PRO A 4 -70.47 -46.57 14.77
N VAL A 5 -69.73 -46.76 15.86
CA VAL A 5 -68.82 -45.78 16.45
C VAL A 5 -67.64 -45.59 15.50
N ILE A 6 -67.45 -44.38 14.99
CA ILE A 6 -66.26 -44.00 14.22
C ILE A 6 -65.15 -43.69 15.24
N GLU A 7 -64.18 -44.59 15.36
CA GLU A 7 -62.93 -44.35 16.07
C GLU A 7 -62.13 -43.24 15.36
N ASN A 8 -61.92 -42.13 16.07
CA ASN A 8 -60.98 -41.09 15.68
C ASN A 8 -59.55 -41.66 15.69
N GLN A 9 -59.05 -42.03 14.51
CA GLN A 9 -57.62 -42.24 14.28
C GLN A 9 -56.89 -40.93 14.56
N LYS A 10 -56.18 -40.88 15.70
CA LYS A 10 -55.12 -39.90 15.96
C LYS A 10 -54.08 -40.06 14.86
N SER A 11 -54.09 -39.17 13.86
CA SER A 11 -52.98 -39.05 12.93
C SER A 11 -51.76 -38.59 13.73
N THR A 12 -50.88 -39.52 14.07
CA THR A 12 -49.49 -39.23 14.39
C THR A 12 -48.88 -38.64 13.13
N SER A 13 -49.01 -37.31 12.99
CA SER A 13 -48.20 -36.53 12.07
C SER A 13 -46.75 -36.81 12.43
N ARG A 14 -46.14 -37.79 11.75
CA ARG A 14 -44.70 -37.92 11.62
C ARG A 14 -44.25 -36.56 11.09
N ARG A 15 -43.81 -35.68 12.00
CA ARG A 15 -42.97 -34.54 11.62
C ARG A 15 -41.86 -35.18 10.80
N MET A 16 -41.89 -34.94 9.48
CA MET A 16 -40.77 -35.32 8.65
C MET A 16 -39.54 -34.73 9.33
N PRO A 17 -38.48 -35.53 9.59
CA PRO A 17 -37.25 -34.96 10.10
C PRO A 17 -36.91 -33.84 9.13
N VAL A 18 -36.90 -32.60 9.63
CA VAL A 18 -36.36 -31.48 8.86
C VAL A 18 -34.98 -31.96 8.48
N GLU A 19 -34.77 -32.26 7.20
CA GLU A 19 -33.47 -32.71 6.70
C GLU A 19 -32.48 -31.64 7.14
N GLU A 20 -31.69 -31.97 8.16
CA GLU A 20 -30.72 -31.04 8.71
C GLU A 20 -29.76 -30.70 7.58
N LEU A 21 -29.58 -29.41 7.29
CA LEU A 21 -28.57 -28.95 6.34
C LEU A 21 -27.24 -29.64 6.66
N PRO A 22 -26.55 -30.23 5.67
CA PRO A 22 -25.23 -30.81 5.89
C PRO A 22 -24.31 -29.81 6.59
N LEU A 23 -23.50 -30.30 7.53
CA LEU A 23 -22.64 -29.46 8.37
C LEU A 23 -21.73 -28.57 7.51
N GLU A 24 -21.26 -29.10 6.39
CA GLU A 24 -20.39 -28.42 5.44
C GLU A 24 -21.10 -27.21 4.81
N CYS A 25 -22.37 -27.37 4.41
CA CYS A 25 -23.18 -26.28 3.88
C CYS A 25 -23.36 -25.19 4.94
N LEU A 26 -23.63 -25.60 6.19
CA LEU A 26 -23.81 -24.66 7.28
C LEU A 26 -22.51 -23.91 7.62
N GLN A 27 -21.36 -24.58 7.62
CA GLN A 27 -20.06 -23.97 7.82
C GLN A 27 -19.73 -22.94 6.72
N VAL A 28 -20.06 -23.24 5.45
CA VAL A 28 -19.89 -22.30 4.34
C VAL A 28 -20.78 -21.06 4.52
N ILE A 29 -22.05 -21.23 4.92
CA ILE A 29 -22.95 -20.11 5.21
C ILE A 29 -22.39 -19.25 6.34
N ILE A 30 -21.97 -19.87 7.45
CA ILE A 30 -21.41 -19.14 8.61
C ILE A 30 -20.12 -18.41 8.23
N ALA A 31 -19.26 -19.04 7.41
CA ALA A 31 -18.03 -18.42 6.91
C ALA A 31 -18.34 -17.20 6.02
N HIS A 32 -19.35 -17.28 5.16
CA HIS A 32 -19.82 -16.13 4.38
C HIS A 32 -20.37 -15.00 5.26
N LEU A 33 -21.20 -15.32 6.26
CA LEU A 33 -21.70 -14.32 7.21
C LEU A 33 -20.55 -13.64 7.98
N LEU A 34 -19.53 -14.41 8.36
CA LEU A 34 -18.33 -13.88 9.01
C LEU A 34 -17.46 -13.04 8.06
N TYR A 35 -17.43 -13.35 6.76
CA TYR A 35 -16.75 -12.56 5.74
C TYR A 35 -17.45 -11.21 5.53
N ASP A 36 -18.78 -11.22 5.47
CA ASP A 36 -19.63 -10.03 5.32
C ASP A 36 -19.77 -9.23 6.63
N ASN A 37 -19.19 -9.72 7.73
CA ASN A 37 -19.28 -9.15 9.07
C ASN A 37 -20.72 -9.04 9.61
N ASP A 38 -21.60 -9.97 9.24
CA ASP A 38 -22.97 -10.05 9.74
C ASP A 38 -23.03 -10.71 11.13
N THR A 39 -22.57 -9.95 12.13
CA THR A 39 -22.53 -10.36 13.54
C THR A 39 -23.92 -10.63 14.12
N ARG A 40 -24.96 -9.99 13.59
CA ARG A 40 -26.36 -10.16 14.05
C ARG A 40 -26.89 -11.53 13.64
N SER A 41 -26.67 -11.93 12.40
CA SER A 41 -27.05 -13.27 11.94
C SER A 41 -26.25 -14.34 12.68
N LEU A 42 -24.94 -14.18 12.85
CA LEU A 42 -24.11 -15.09 13.63
C LEU A 42 -24.61 -15.25 15.09
N SER A 43 -24.95 -14.15 15.75
CA SER A 43 -25.53 -14.17 17.10
C SER A 43 -26.88 -14.91 17.14
N THR A 44 -27.69 -14.74 16.09
CA THR A 44 -28.98 -15.43 15.96
C THR A 44 -28.77 -16.94 15.80
N LEU A 45 -27.83 -17.37 14.95
CA LEU A 45 -27.54 -18.79 14.72
C LEU A 45 -27.11 -19.53 16.00
N LEU A 46 -26.37 -18.86 16.89
CA LEU A 46 -26.01 -19.42 18.20
C LEU A 46 -27.23 -19.75 19.09
N ARG A 47 -28.39 -19.12 18.84
CA ARG A 47 -29.61 -19.24 19.64
C ARG A 47 -30.69 -20.12 19.00
N VAL A 48 -30.56 -20.46 17.72
CA VAL A 48 -31.60 -21.20 16.97
C VAL A 48 -31.70 -22.66 17.43
N SER A 49 -30.59 -23.41 17.42
CA SER A 49 -30.57 -24.80 17.87
C SER A 49 -29.17 -25.25 18.28
N LYS A 50 -29.08 -26.41 18.97
CA LYS A 50 -27.79 -27.01 19.35
C LYS A 50 -26.91 -27.32 18.14
N HIS A 51 -27.49 -27.77 17.03
CA HIS A 51 -26.78 -28.06 15.79
C HIS A 51 -26.12 -26.80 15.21
N PHE A 52 -26.89 -25.71 15.07
CA PHE A 52 -26.37 -24.43 14.58
C PHE A 52 -25.34 -23.81 15.52
N CYS A 53 -25.57 -23.91 16.82
CA CYS A 53 -24.60 -23.45 17.82
C CYS A 53 -23.28 -24.24 17.71
N ALA A 54 -23.34 -25.57 17.63
CA ALA A 54 -22.15 -26.43 17.49
C ALA A 54 -21.36 -26.15 16.20
N ALA A 55 -22.03 -25.81 15.09
CA ALA A 55 -21.38 -25.43 13.84
C ALA A 55 -20.79 -24.01 13.87
N THR A 56 -21.42 -23.08 14.60
CA THR A 56 -21.06 -21.65 14.64
C THR A 56 -19.91 -21.38 15.60
N LEU A 57 -19.87 -22.05 16.75
CA LEU A 57 -18.86 -21.81 17.79
C LEU A 57 -17.41 -21.98 17.31
N PRO A 58 -17.02 -23.05 16.59
CA PRO A 58 -15.66 -23.20 16.08
C PRO A 58 -15.24 -22.05 15.17
N ILE A 59 -16.16 -21.54 14.35
CA ILE A 59 -15.86 -20.47 13.39
C ILE A 59 -15.73 -19.14 14.13
N LEU A 60 -16.69 -18.80 15.00
CA LEU A 60 -16.70 -17.53 15.73
C LEU A 60 -15.55 -17.41 16.73
N TYR A 61 -15.26 -18.49 17.46
CA TYR A 61 -14.21 -18.52 18.49
C TYR A 61 -12.84 -18.96 17.95
N SER A 62 -12.70 -19.22 16.65
CA SER A 62 -11.38 -19.42 16.02
C SER A 62 -10.48 -18.20 16.19
N ASN A 63 -11.05 -16.99 16.09
CA ASN A 63 -10.37 -15.71 16.27
C ASN A 63 -11.31 -14.72 16.98
N PRO A 64 -11.51 -14.85 18.30
CA PRO A 64 -12.56 -14.12 19.00
C PRO A 64 -12.22 -12.63 19.19
N PHE A 65 -10.98 -12.22 18.92
CA PHE A 65 -10.51 -10.82 18.99
C PHE A 65 -10.50 -10.10 17.64
N ARG A 66 -11.08 -10.70 16.60
CA ARG A 66 -11.22 -10.05 15.29
C ARG A 66 -11.96 -8.72 15.42
N ARG A 67 -11.37 -7.65 14.87
CA ARG A 67 -11.86 -6.27 15.04
C ARG A 67 -13.30 -6.11 14.60
N GLU A 68 -13.68 -6.74 13.49
CA GLU A 68 -15.01 -6.62 12.90
C GLU A 68 -16.12 -7.13 13.83
N LEU A 69 -15.83 -8.10 14.71
CA LEU A 69 -16.79 -8.61 15.69
C LEU A 69 -17.09 -7.61 16.81
N HIS A 70 -16.19 -6.66 17.04
CA HIS A 70 -16.26 -5.70 18.14
C HIS A 70 -16.51 -4.27 17.67
N ARG A 71 -16.68 -4.03 16.37
CA ARG A 71 -17.07 -2.70 15.86
C ARG A 71 -18.49 -2.38 16.35
N THR A 72 -18.59 -1.51 17.34
CA THR A 72 -19.86 -0.87 17.67
C THR A 72 -20.21 0.09 16.52
N THR A 73 -21.48 0.17 16.14
CA THR A 73 -21.96 1.15 15.16
C THR A 73 -21.87 2.60 15.67
N SER A 74 -21.50 2.77 16.95
CA SER A 74 -21.26 4.06 17.57
C SER A 74 -19.95 4.67 17.06
N LYS A 75 -20.02 5.87 16.47
CA LYS A 75 -18.86 6.66 16.06
C LYS A 75 -18.03 7.22 17.24
N SER A 76 -18.34 6.86 18.49
CA SER A 76 -17.59 7.34 19.66
C SER A 76 -16.27 6.58 19.80
N ASN A 77 -15.16 7.27 19.58
CA ASN A 77 -13.81 6.70 19.43
C ASN A 77 -13.12 6.23 20.73
N GLU A 78 -13.74 6.25 21.90
CA GLU A 78 -12.94 6.40 23.14
C GLU A 78 -13.06 5.29 24.19
N THR A 79 -13.83 4.22 24.02
CA THR A 79 -13.77 3.10 24.97
C THR A 79 -13.71 1.74 24.28
N PRO A 80 -12.85 0.81 24.75
CA PRO A 80 -12.94 -0.56 24.30
C PRO A 80 -14.33 -1.07 24.63
N PRO A 81 -14.99 -1.76 23.68
CA PRO A 81 -16.36 -2.18 23.88
C PRO A 81 -16.38 -3.17 25.05
N THR A 82 -17.28 -2.95 26.01
CA THR A 82 -17.50 -3.81 27.18
C THR A 82 -17.60 -5.31 26.83
N SER A 83 -18.02 -5.63 25.60
CA SER A 83 -18.03 -6.98 25.05
C SER A 83 -16.66 -7.67 25.07
N VAL A 84 -15.57 -6.94 24.83
CA VAL A 84 -14.21 -7.49 24.79
C VAL A 84 -13.74 -7.87 26.19
N ILE A 85 -14.03 -7.06 27.20
CA ILE A 85 -13.70 -7.38 28.61
C ILE A 85 -14.48 -8.61 29.06
N LYS A 86 -15.78 -8.69 28.72
CA LYS A 86 -16.62 -9.86 29.02
C LYS A 86 -16.11 -11.12 28.33
N LEU A 87 -15.65 -11.01 27.08
CA LEU A 87 -15.02 -12.10 26.35
C LEU A 87 -13.72 -12.54 27.04
N VAL A 88 -12.85 -11.60 27.43
CA VAL A 88 -11.61 -11.91 28.15
C VAL A 88 -11.91 -12.65 29.47
N ASN A 89 -12.86 -12.15 30.26
CA ASN A 89 -13.29 -12.81 31.50
C ASN A 89 -13.79 -14.24 31.21
N LEU A 90 -14.69 -14.41 30.23
CA LEU A 90 -15.18 -15.74 29.81
C LEU A 90 -14.05 -16.71 29.45
N LEU A 91 -13.06 -16.24 28.68
CA LEU A 91 -11.91 -17.07 28.28
C LEU A 91 -10.99 -17.37 29.46
N LEU A 92 -10.79 -16.43 30.38
CA LEU A 92 -10.01 -16.65 31.62
C LEU A 92 -10.70 -17.63 32.57
N CYS A 93 -12.04 -17.64 32.63
CA CYS A 93 -12.79 -18.65 33.38
C CYS A 93 -12.64 -20.07 32.82
N CYS A 94 -12.30 -20.19 31.54
CA CYS A 94 -12.01 -21.47 30.90
C CYS A 94 -10.52 -21.88 31.03
N ALA A 95 -9.66 -20.96 31.45
CA ALA A 95 -8.21 -21.18 31.55
C ALA A 95 -7.84 -22.04 32.76
N GLU A 96 -6.65 -22.64 32.72
CA GLU A 96 -6.11 -23.37 33.87
C GLU A 96 -5.91 -22.41 35.05
N SER A 97 -6.39 -22.82 36.23
CA SER A 97 -6.36 -21.97 37.42
C SER A 97 -4.96 -21.50 37.83
N GLY A 98 -3.93 -22.30 37.55
CA GLY A 98 -2.52 -21.96 37.77
C GLY A 98 -1.95 -20.96 36.77
N ALA A 99 -2.57 -20.81 35.59
CA ALA A 99 -2.13 -19.86 34.57
C ALA A 99 -2.72 -18.45 34.79
N VAL A 100 -3.85 -18.35 35.50
CA VAL A 100 -4.49 -17.06 35.84
C VAL A 100 -3.81 -16.42 37.06
N THR A 101 -2.99 -15.42 36.79
CA THR A 101 -2.23 -14.67 37.82
C THR A 101 -3.12 -13.79 38.70
N GLY A 102 -2.59 -13.34 39.83
CA GLY A 102 -3.28 -12.37 40.71
C GLY A 102 -3.65 -11.07 39.99
N LEU A 103 -2.77 -10.57 39.11
CA LEU A 103 -3.03 -9.38 38.32
C LEU A 103 -4.24 -9.54 37.40
N LEU A 104 -4.37 -10.70 36.72
CA LEU A 104 -5.52 -10.97 35.85
C LEU A 104 -6.81 -11.15 36.63
N LYS A 105 -6.75 -11.81 37.81
CA LYS A 105 -7.91 -11.98 38.70
C LYS A 105 -8.46 -10.63 39.14
N GLU A 106 -7.59 -9.75 39.62
CA GLU A 106 -7.98 -8.44 40.14
C GLU A 106 -8.59 -7.55 39.04
N LEU A 107 -8.03 -7.56 37.83
CA LEU A 107 -8.47 -6.65 36.76
C LEU A 107 -9.67 -7.16 35.96
N TYR A 108 -9.76 -8.47 35.70
CA TYR A 108 -10.77 -9.04 34.82
C TYR A 108 -11.85 -9.85 35.52
N ILE A 109 -11.57 -10.45 36.68
CA ILE A 109 -12.51 -11.39 37.35
C ILE A 109 -13.19 -10.73 38.55
N GLN A 110 -12.45 -10.07 39.43
CA GLN A 110 -12.94 -9.57 40.72
C GLN A 110 -13.59 -8.18 40.63
N ASN A 111 -14.02 -7.74 39.45
CA ASN A 111 -14.44 -6.36 39.25
C ASN A 111 -15.96 -6.18 39.40
N PRO A 112 -16.46 -5.69 40.56
CA PRO A 112 -17.89 -5.65 40.86
C PRO A 112 -18.69 -4.62 40.05
N GLU A 113 -18.02 -3.63 39.46
CA GLU A 113 -18.70 -2.53 38.75
C GLU A 113 -19.40 -2.98 37.45
N TYR A 114 -18.97 -4.10 36.86
CA TYR A 114 -19.61 -4.65 35.65
C TYR A 114 -20.81 -5.56 35.93
N ASP A 115 -21.04 -5.93 37.19
CA ASP A 115 -22.06 -6.91 37.59
C ASP A 115 -23.30 -6.30 38.27
N GLN A 116 -23.35 -4.97 38.43
CA GLN A 116 -24.49 -4.33 39.11
C GLN A 116 -25.84 -4.51 38.39
N THR A 117 -25.85 -4.91 37.10
CA THR A 117 -27.09 -5.18 36.36
C THR A 117 -27.44 -6.66 36.23
N ALA A 118 -26.59 -7.57 36.71
CA ALA A 118 -26.83 -9.01 36.65
C ALA A 118 -26.37 -9.64 37.95
N THR A 119 -27.25 -9.69 38.95
CA THR A 119 -27.07 -10.52 40.15
C THR A 119 -27.09 -12.00 39.77
N TYR A 120 -26.02 -12.47 39.13
CA TYR A 120 -25.64 -13.87 39.17
C TYR A 120 -24.76 -14.01 40.41
N ASP A 121 -25.26 -14.75 41.39
CA ASP A 121 -24.48 -15.17 42.55
C ASP A 121 -23.44 -16.17 42.05
N ILE A 122 -22.31 -15.66 41.51
CA ILE A 122 -21.19 -16.47 41.02
C ILE A 122 -20.46 -17.01 42.25
N GLY A 123 -21.04 -18.04 42.87
CA GLY A 123 -20.22 -19.04 43.54
C GLY A 123 -19.23 -19.55 42.50
N ILE A 124 -17.93 -19.37 42.76
CA ILE A 124 -16.80 -19.65 41.84
C ILE A 124 -16.61 -21.17 41.65
N GLU A 125 -17.69 -21.94 41.60
CA GLU A 125 -17.62 -23.28 41.04
C GLU A 125 -17.88 -23.15 39.54
N PRO A 126 -16.87 -23.45 38.69
CA PRO A 126 -17.05 -23.41 37.25
C PRO A 126 -18.24 -24.30 36.92
N PRO A 127 -19.21 -23.83 36.10
CA PRO A 127 -20.37 -24.64 35.76
C PRO A 127 -19.86 -25.96 35.20
N SER A 128 -20.11 -27.05 35.92
CA SER A 128 -19.55 -28.39 35.66
C SER A 128 -19.98 -28.99 34.31
N SER A 129 -20.80 -28.27 33.53
CA SER A 129 -21.27 -28.60 32.18
C SER A 129 -21.04 -27.49 31.14
N GLY A 130 -20.21 -26.48 31.43
CA GLY A 130 -19.94 -25.36 30.54
C GLY A 130 -19.21 -25.74 29.25
N ILE A 131 -19.51 -25.04 28.15
CA ILE A 131 -18.74 -25.15 26.90
C ILE A 131 -17.36 -24.54 27.13
N ASN A 132 -16.31 -25.34 26.98
CA ASN A 132 -14.94 -24.81 26.98
C ASN A 132 -14.68 -24.10 25.66
N TYR A 133 -14.78 -22.76 25.65
CA TYR A 133 -14.59 -21.94 24.45
C TYR A 133 -13.13 -21.94 23.96
N LEU A 134 -12.15 -22.15 24.85
CA LEU A 134 -10.73 -22.16 24.48
C LEU A 134 -10.40 -23.25 23.48
N ARG A 135 -11.12 -24.39 23.50
CA ARG A 135 -10.86 -25.50 22.56
C ARG A 135 -11.05 -25.10 21.09
N PHE A 136 -11.81 -24.03 20.84
CA PHE A 136 -12.07 -23.51 19.50
C PHE A 136 -11.05 -22.44 19.08
N LEU A 137 -10.25 -21.94 20.02
CA LEU A 137 -9.26 -20.91 19.75
C LEU A 137 -8.16 -21.46 18.85
N GLN A 138 -8.01 -20.82 17.68
CA GLN A 138 -6.95 -21.14 16.71
C GLN A 138 -6.03 -19.96 16.48
N HIS A 139 -6.53 -18.74 16.62
CA HIS A 139 -5.78 -17.51 16.39
C HIS A 139 -5.92 -16.61 17.61
N PHE A 140 -4.79 -16.29 18.22
CA PHE A 140 -4.75 -15.40 19.36
C PHE A 140 -3.81 -14.23 19.05
N TYR A 141 -4.42 -13.05 18.85
CA TYR A 141 -3.82 -11.84 18.29
C TYR A 141 -3.21 -12.08 16.89
N SER A 142 -4.06 -12.05 15.85
CA SER A 142 -3.57 -12.08 14.47
C SER A 142 -2.67 -10.87 14.16
N ALA A 143 -1.73 -11.04 13.21
CA ALA A 143 -0.65 -10.12 12.85
C ALA A 143 -1.08 -8.73 12.32
N GLU A 144 -2.36 -8.37 12.38
CA GLU A 144 -2.84 -7.05 11.94
C GLU A 144 -2.36 -5.95 12.92
N PRO A 145 -1.44 -5.06 12.50
CA PRO A 145 -0.71 -4.18 13.41
C PRO A 145 -1.55 -3.06 14.04
N ASP A 146 -2.70 -2.69 13.45
CA ASP A 146 -3.08 -1.28 13.56
C ASP A 146 -3.92 -0.89 14.77
N LEU A 147 -4.81 -1.74 15.31
CA LEU A 147 -5.81 -1.21 16.24
C LEU A 147 -6.25 -2.13 17.40
N SER A 148 -6.19 -3.47 17.28
CA SER A 148 -6.70 -4.36 18.35
C SER A 148 -5.87 -4.33 19.64
N SER A 149 -4.56 -4.06 19.52
CA SER A 149 -3.65 -4.11 20.67
C SER A 149 -3.68 -2.87 21.56
N SER A 150 -4.23 -1.74 21.08
CA SER A 150 -4.46 -0.57 21.92
C SER A 150 -5.69 -0.79 22.80
N PHE A 151 -6.83 -1.22 22.24
CA PHE A 151 -8.11 -1.32 22.97
C PHE A 151 -8.07 -2.21 24.21
N LEU A 152 -7.45 -3.39 24.13
CA LEU A 152 -7.42 -4.34 25.25
C LEU A 152 -6.56 -3.88 26.43
N PHE A 153 -5.53 -3.07 26.16
CA PHE A 153 -4.50 -2.77 27.15
C PHE A 153 -4.35 -1.27 27.47
N HIS A 154 -4.93 -0.39 26.65
CA HIS A 154 -5.00 1.07 26.86
C HIS A 154 -6.44 1.50 27.18
N ASN A 155 -7.18 0.64 27.86
CA ASN A 155 -8.54 0.94 28.28
C ASN A 155 -8.54 2.13 29.24
N HIS A 156 -9.33 3.17 28.95
CA HIS A 156 -9.55 4.28 29.89
C HIS A 156 -10.02 3.80 31.28
N TYR A 157 -10.68 2.64 31.37
CA TYR A 157 -10.98 2.01 32.66
C TYR A 157 -9.72 1.55 33.43
N ILE A 158 -8.76 0.94 32.72
CA ILE A 158 -7.46 0.61 33.32
C ILE A 158 -6.74 1.91 33.66
N TYR A 159 -6.85 2.94 32.83
CA TYR A 159 -6.36 4.28 33.11
C TYR A 159 -6.89 4.81 34.45
N ASP A 160 -8.20 4.85 34.64
CA ASP A 160 -8.84 5.35 35.86
C ASP A 160 -8.42 4.54 37.11
N LYS A 161 -8.41 3.20 37.01
CA LYS A 161 -7.96 2.34 38.11
C LYS A 161 -6.46 2.46 38.42
N VAL A 162 -5.63 2.73 37.42
CA VAL A 162 -4.17 2.88 37.60
C VAL A 162 -3.81 4.28 38.07
N THR A 163 -4.58 5.30 37.69
CA THR A 163 -4.42 6.65 38.26
C THR A 163 -4.70 6.67 39.77
N SER A 164 -5.44 5.68 40.29
CA SER A 164 -5.38 5.34 41.71
C SER A 164 -4.09 4.57 42.00
N THR A 165 -2.98 5.29 42.21
CA THR A 165 -1.62 4.74 42.46
C THR A 165 -1.57 3.58 43.46
N ASP A 166 -2.50 3.56 44.42
CA ASP A 166 -2.70 2.50 45.42
C ASP A 166 -2.87 1.09 44.81
N PHE A 167 -3.40 0.96 43.59
CA PHE A 167 -3.56 -0.33 42.93
C PHE A 167 -2.21 -0.98 42.62
N LEU A 168 -1.31 -0.25 41.95
CA LEU A 168 0.00 -0.75 41.57
C LEU A 168 0.92 -0.93 42.78
N ASP A 169 0.76 -0.06 43.79
CA ASP A 169 1.48 -0.16 45.06
C ASP A 169 1.08 -1.42 45.84
N ARG A 170 -0.22 -1.72 45.96
CA ARG A 170 -0.71 -2.94 46.64
C ARG A 170 -0.21 -4.23 45.99
N LEU A 171 -0.05 -4.23 44.66
CA LEU A 171 0.49 -5.38 43.93
C LEU A 171 2.02 -5.41 43.88
N GLY A 172 2.73 -4.41 44.44
CA GLY A 172 4.18 -4.28 44.37
C GLY A 172 4.72 -4.04 42.95
N LEU A 173 3.85 -3.73 41.99
CA LEU A 173 4.21 -3.54 40.59
C LEU A 173 4.84 -2.17 40.35
N LYS A 174 4.43 -1.15 41.11
CA LYS A 174 4.96 0.20 40.97
C LYS A 174 6.48 0.22 41.19
N SER A 175 6.96 -0.30 42.32
CA SER A 175 8.39 -0.39 42.63
C SER A 175 9.15 -1.24 41.61
N ARG A 176 8.54 -2.31 41.11
CA ARG A 176 9.14 -3.15 40.06
C ARG A 176 9.29 -2.39 38.75
N TYR A 177 8.27 -1.67 38.30
CA TYR A 177 8.33 -0.87 37.07
C TYR A 177 9.30 0.31 37.22
N PHE A 178 9.37 0.92 38.41
CA PHE A 178 10.39 1.92 38.74
C PHE A 178 11.80 1.36 38.64
N ALA A 179 12.05 0.21 39.28
CA ALA A 179 13.34 -0.45 39.24
C ALA A 179 13.75 -0.90 37.83
N GLN A 180 12.78 -1.33 37.01
CA GLN A 180 13.05 -1.86 35.68
C GLN A 180 13.63 -0.80 34.74
N GLU A 181 13.17 0.46 34.73
CA GLU A 181 13.66 1.45 33.76
C GLU A 181 13.29 2.94 34.01
N LEU A 182 12.40 3.24 34.97
CA LEU A 182 11.75 4.55 35.06
C LEU A 182 12.55 5.63 35.79
N GLU A 183 13.51 5.27 36.64
CA GLU A 183 14.35 6.27 37.32
C GLU A 183 15.32 6.98 36.36
N ILE A 184 15.59 6.40 35.18
CA ILE A 184 16.75 6.79 34.34
C ILE A 184 16.31 7.43 33.00
N GLU A 185 15.15 7.07 32.43
CA GLU A 185 14.52 7.78 31.28
C GLU A 185 13.39 8.74 31.73
N HIS A 186 13.49 9.32 32.93
CA HIS A 186 12.48 10.28 33.38
C HIS A 186 12.50 11.51 32.47
N ASN A 187 11.69 11.48 31.42
CA ASN A 187 11.40 12.65 30.62
C ASN A 187 10.56 13.54 31.54
N PRO A 188 11.10 14.67 32.05
CA PRO A 188 10.40 15.51 33.00
C PRO A 188 9.11 16.09 32.41
N TYR A 189 8.95 16.03 31.08
CA TYR A 189 7.78 16.51 30.35
C TYR A 189 6.67 15.44 30.20
N ARG A 190 6.88 14.19 30.63
CA ARG A 190 5.84 13.15 30.59
C ARG A 190 5.38 12.73 31.98
N PRO A 191 4.06 12.64 32.23
CA PRO A 191 3.54 12.12 33.49
C PRO A 191 4.00 10.69 33.75
N GLN A 192 4.41 10.39 34.99
CA GLN A 192 4.86 9.05 35.41
C GLN A 192 3.80 7.97 35.16
N ASP A 193 2.52 8.32 35.31
CA ASP A 193 1.40 7.40 35.15
C ASP A 193 1.34 6.81 33.74
N VAL A 194 1.73 7.57 32.71
CA VAL A 194 1.76 7.09 31.31
C VAL A 194 2.74 5.93 31.16
N TYR A 195 3.89 6.00 31.83
CA TYR A 195 4.86 4.92 31.80
C TYR A 195 4.39 3.70 32.58
N LEU A 196 3.86 3.90 33.79
CA LEU A 196 3.32 2.80 34.60
C LEU A 196 2.21 2.05 33.86
N LEU A 197 1.31 2.79 33.21
CA LEU A 197 0.27 2.23 32.35
C LEU A 197 0.83 1.41 31.20
N GLN A 198 1.89 1.90 30.58
CA GLN A 198 2.54 1.21 29.49
C GLN A 198 3.18 -0.12 29.93
N TYR A 199 3.92 -0.13 31.06
CA TYR A 199 4.50 -1.38 31.59
C TYR A 199 3.41 -2.35 32.04
N LEU A 200 2.35 -1.85 32.69
CA LEU A 200 1.19 -2.66 33.04
C LEU A 200 0.54 -3.28 31.79
N ALA A 201 0.36 -2.51 30.72
CA ALA A 201 -0.19 -2.98 29.46
C ALA A 201 0.67 -4.08 28.82
N ILE A 202 1.99 -4.01 28.98
CA ILE A 202 2.93 -5.04 28.55
C ILE A 202 2.76 -6.30 29.41
N ASP A 203 2.83 -6.19 30.73
CA ASP A 203 2.69 -7.32 31.66
C ASP A 203 1.34 -8.02 31.52
N LEU A 204 0.26 -7.25 31.39
CA LEU A 204 -1.07 -7.79 31.14
C LEU A 204 -1.12 -8.58 29.87
N ARG A 205 -0.47 -8.11 28.80
CA ARG A 205 -0.44 -8.82 27.53
C ARG A 205 0.31 -10.15 27.66
N VAL A 206 1.46 -10.13 28.31
CA VAL A 206 2.26 -11.33 28.57
C VAL A 206 1.43 -12.37 29.33
N GLN A 207 0.87 -11.96 30.46
CA GLN A 207 0.12 -12.85 31.35
C GLN A 207 -1.17 -13.34 30.70
N LEU A 208 -1.94 -12.45 30.06
CA LEU A 208 -3.19 -12.80 29.40
C LEU A 208 -2.98 -13.79 28.24
N THR A 209 -1.94 -13.57 27.44
CA THR A 209 -1.61 -14.45 26.31
C THR A 209 -1.30 -15.85 26.79
N TRP A 210 -0.43 -15.96 27.79
CA TRP A 210 -0.09 -17.24 28.37
C TRP A 210 -1.30 -17.91 29.00
N ALA A 211 -2.06 -17.20 29.84
CA ALA A 211 -3.21 -17.75 30.55
C ALA A 211 -4.26 -18.35 29.61
N ILE A 212 -4.58 -17.64 28.53
CA ILE A 212 -5.59 -18.09 27.57
C ILE A 212 -5.06 -19.24 26.70
N CYS A 213 -3.80 -19.17 26.25
CA CYS A 213 -3.29 -20.12 25.26
C CYS A 213 -2.71 -21.41 25.87
N SER A 214 -2.21 -21.38 27.11
CA SER A 214 -1.40 -22.49 27.68
C SER A 214 -2.10 -23.85 27.68
N SER A 215 -3.42 -23.88 27.78
CA SER A 215 -4.23 -25.10 27.79
C SER A 215 -4.57 -25.65 26.40
N VAL A 216 -4.34 -24.86 25.33
CA VAL A 216 -4.79 -25.16 23.97
C VAL A 216 -3.70 -24.91 22.91
N LEU A 217 -2.42 -24.88 23.30
CA LEU A 217 -1.29 -24.63 22.40
C LEU A 217 -1.28 -25.57 21.18
N GLU A 218 -1.78 -26.80 21.34
CA GLU A 218 -1.92 -27.80 20.30
C GLU A 218 -2.90 -27.41 19.20
N ASN A 219 -3.83 -26.50 19.47
CA ASN A 219 -4.85 -26.04 18.53
C ASN A 219 -4.51 -24.68 17.90
N ILE A 220 -3.55 -23.95 18.49
CA ILE A 220 -3.16 -22.62 18.02
C ILE A 220 -2.44 -22.72 16.68
N ARG A 221 -2.98 -22.01 15.70
CA ARG A 221 -2.44 -21.78 14.35
C ARG A 221 -1.73 -20.44 14.22
N SER A 222 -2.15 -19.42 14.96
CA SER A 222 -1.50 -18.10 14.97
C SER A 222 -1.36 -17.56 16.37
N LEU A 223 -0.15 -17.12 16.73
CA LEU A 223 0.18 -16.65 18.07
C LEU A 223 1.10 -15.42 18.04
N VAL A 224 0.82 -14.45 18.89
CA VAL A 224 1.78 -13.40 19.25
C VAL A 224 2.54 -13.80 20.51
N ILE A 225 3.87 -13.88 20.43
CA ILE A 225 4.75 -14.21 21.55
C ILE A 225 5.49 -12.95 22.00
N PRO A 226 5.29 -12.47 23.24
CA PRO A 226 6.11 -11.40 23.79
C PRO A 226 7.56 -11.88 24.00
N LEU A 227 8.54 -11.07 23.58
CA LEU A 227 9.95 -11.42 23.76
C LEU A 227 10.36 -11.52 25.22
N SER A 228 9.71 -10.77 26.11
CA SER A 228 9.99 -10.84 27.54
C SER A 228 9.77 -12.23 28.14
N ASP A 229 8.92 -13.05 27.53
CA ASP A 229 8.50 -14.36 28.04
C ASP A 229 8.89 -15.53 27.12
N ILE A 230 9.73 -15.27 26.10
CA ILE A 230 10.08 -16.24 25.05
C ILE A 230 10.64 -17.56 25.60
N CYS A 231 11.38 -17.52 26.72
CA CYS A 231 11.93 -18.71 27.37
C CYS A 231 10.83 -19.71 27.79
N ARG A 232 9.68 -19.21 28.24
CA ARG A 232 8.53 -20.04 28.62
C ARG A 232 7.94 -20.77 27.42
N TYR A 233 7.83 -20.09 26.28
CA TYR A 233 7.35 -20.67 25.03
C TYR A 233 8.34 -21.70 24.46
N ASN A 234 9.65 -21.45 24.57
CA ASN A 234 10.67 -22.43 24.21
C ASN A 234 10.54 -23.75 24.99
N ALA A 235 10.25 -23.69 26.29
CA ALA A 235 10.07 -24.88 27.11
C ALA A 235 8.90 -25.78 26.66
N VAL A 236 7.91 -25.21 25.97
CA VAL A 236 6.72 -25.92 25.48
C VAL A 236 6.60 -25.93 23.96
N VAL A 237 7.70 -25.69 23.23
CA VAL A 237 7.69 -25.60 21.76
C VAL A 237 7.08 -26.84 21.08
N HIS A 238 7.28 -28.01 21.69
CA HIS A 238 6.76 -29.30 21.24
C HIS A 238 5.22 -29.42 21.29
N ARG A 239 4.50 -28.49 21.93
CA ARG A 239 3.03 -28.49 21.96
C ARG A 239 2.43 -27.77 20.75
N PHE A 240 3.20 -26.96 20.02
CA PHE A 240 2.72 -26.11 18.92
C PHE A 240 2.57 -26.85 17.58
N LYS A 241 2.04 -28.07 17.58
CA LYS A 241 1.94 -28.93 16.37
C LYS A 241 1.17 -28.32 15.21
N ASN A 242 0.25 -27.38 15.49
CA ASN A 242 -0.61 -26.75 14.49
C ASN A 242 -0.21 -25.29 14.19
N LEU A 243 0.88 -24.78 14.78
CA LEU A 243 1.27 -23.38 14.66
C LEU A 243 1.78 -23.09 13.25
N VAL A 244 1.04 -22.24 12.52
CA VAL A 244 1.33 -21.82 11.14
C VAL A 244 1.99 -20.44 11.12
N HIS A 245 1.58 -19.54 12.01
CA HIS A 245 2.07 -18.16 12.05
C HIS A 245 2.49 -17.78 13.47
N VAL A 246 3.69 -17.23 13.62
CA VAL A 246 4.15 -16.63 14.89
C VAL A 246 4.59 -15.19 14.69
N THR A 247 4.15 -14.32 15.59
CA THR A 247 4.55 -12.92 15.63
C THR A 247 5.23 -12.61 16.94
N PHE A 248 6.49 -12.22 16.91
CA PHE A 248 7.24 -11.83 18.09
C PHE A 248 7.01 -10.35 18.38
N LYS A 249 6.59 -10.05 19.61
CA LYS A 249 6.33 -8.68 20.03
C LYS A 249 7.53 -8.14 20.80
N LEU A 250 8.08 -7.03 20.31
CA LEU A 250 9.11 -6.24 20.99
C LEU A 250 8.52 -5.49 22.20
N ASP A 251 8.29 -6.23 23.28
CA ASP A 251 7.77 -5.74 24.55
C ASP A 251 8.86 -5.49 25.60
N LYS A 252 10.13 -5.77 25.24
CA LYS A 252 11.34 -5.24 25.88
C LYS A 252 11.90 -4.10 25.03
N LYS A 253 12.45 -3.06 25.65
CA LYS A 253 13.19 -2.04 24.91
C LYS A 253 14.49 -2.65 24.39
N LEU A 254 14.65 -2.64 23.07
CA LEU A 254 15.87 -3.07 22.39
C LEU A 254 16.86 -1.90 22.25
N LYS A 255 16.37 -0.70 21.93
CA LYS A 255 17.16 0.51 21.79
C LYS A 255 16.61 1.58 22.75
N TYR A 256 17.50 2.10 23.59
CA TYR A 256 17.25 3.26 24.43
C TYR A 256 17.63 4.53 23.67
N SER A 257 17.19 5.69 24.16
CA SER A 257 17.65 6.97 23.60
C SER A 257 19.19 7.05 23.66
N ASP A 258 19.82 7.67 22.66
CA ASP A 258 21.29 7.73 22.59
C ASP A 258 21.88 8.40 23.86
N PHE A 259 21.21 9.45 24.36
CA PHE A 259 21.52 10.08 25.65
C PHE A 259 21.50 9.10 26.82
N PHE A 260 20.46 8.27 26.91
CA PHE A 260 20.35 7.26 27.96
C PHE A 260 21.45 6.21 27.85
N GLN A 261 21.75 5.74 26.64
CA GLN A 261 22.80 4.75 26.44
C GLN A 261 24.14 5.30 26.91
N MET A 262 24.47 6.55 26.58
CA MET A 262 25.69 7.20 27.05
C MET A 262 25.71 7.35 28.57
N ASN A 263 24.62 7.86 29.17
CA ASN A 263 24.55 8.03 30.63
C ASN A 263 24.69 6.69 31.36
N LEU A 264 23.98 5.64 30.93
CA LEU A 264 24.04 4.33 31.59
C LEU A 264 25.42 3.68 31.42
N GLN A 265 26.08 3.88 30.27
CA GLN A 265 27.46 3.44 30.06
C GLN A 265 28.44 4.13 31.03
N GLU A 266 28.21 5.41 31.36
CA GLU A 266 29.06 6.18 32.27
C GLU A 266 28.75 5.90 33.75
N THR A 267 27.47 5.85 34.14
CA THR A 267 27.07 5.74 35.55
C THR A 267 27.02 4.30 36.06
N ASP A 268 26.61 3.35 35.22
CA ASP A 268 26.42 1.94 35.59
C ASP A 268 26.71 1.00 34.40
N PRO A 269 28.00 0.87 34.01
CA PRO A 269 28.39 0.07 32.84
C PRO A 269 28.02 -1.41 32.98
N GLN A 270 27.97 -1.93 34.21
CA GLN A 270 27.60 -3.32 34.46
C GLN A 270 26.12 -3.56 34.13
N ARG A 271 25.23 -2.69 34.61
CA ARG A 271 23.80 -2.77 34.27
C ARG A 271 23.56 -2.58 32.77
N TYR A 272 24.27 -1.67 32.11
CA TYR A 272 24.19 -1.54 30.65
C TYR A 272 24.59 -2.84 29.94
N ALA A 273 25.70 -3.46 30.35
CA ALA A 273 26.18 -4.72 29.79
C ALA A 273 25.18 -5.87 30.02
N ASP A 274 24.57 -5.94 31.21
CA ASP A 274 23.57 -6.95 31.54
C ASP A 274 22.28 -6.78 30.71
N LEU A 275 21.82 -5.54 30.49
CA LEU A 275 20.68 -5.25 29.60
C LEU A 275 20.98 -5.63 28.14
N GLN A 276 22.19 -5.35 27.64
CA GLN A 276 22.58 -5.77 26.30
C GLN A 276 22.65 -7.31 26.20
N ARG A 277 23.14 -7.99 27.24
CA ARG A 277 23.17 -9.46 27.28
C ARG A 277 21.77 -10.05 27.29
N GLU A 278 20.87 -9.54 28.12
CA GLU A 278 19.47 -9.98 28.17
C GLU A 278 18.74 -9.76 26.85
N ARG A 279 19.00 -8.62 26.19
CA ARG A 279 18.48 -8.30 24.86
C ARG A 279 18.92 -9.34 23.83
N VAL A 280 20.22 -9.61 23.75
CA VAL A 280 20.79 -10.60 22.82
C VAL A 280 20.21 -11.98 23.12
N GLN A 281 20.17 -12.39 24.39
CA GLN A 281 19.59 -13.67 24.80
C GLN A 281 18.12 -13.81 24.41
N SER A 282 17.31 -12.75 24.56
CA SER A 282 15.88 -12.79 24.19
C SER A 282 15.70 -12.91 22.68
N LEU A 283 16.53 -12.24 21.88
CA LEU A 283 16.52 -12.33 20.41
C LEU A 283 17.04 -13.68 19.91
N GLU A 284 18.06 -14.24 20.55
CA GLU A 284 18.57 -15.59 20.27
C GLU A 284 17.53 -16.65 20.63
N ALA A 285 16.87 -16.51 21.79
CA ALA A 285 15.78 -17.40 22.21
C ALA A 285 14.59 -17.36 21.25
N MET A 286 14.30 -16.20 20.64
CA MET A 286 13.29 -16.05 19.58
C MET A 286 13.66 -16.86 18.34
N VAL A 287 14.90 -16.73 17.86
CA VAL A 287 15.39 -17.51 16.72
C VAL A 287 15.41 -19.01 17.05
N GLN A 288 15.81 -19.37 18.27
CA GLN A 288 15.83 -20.75 18.74
C GLN A 288 14.42 -21.35 18.79
N PHE A 289 13.39 -20.57 19.14
CA PHE A 289 11.99 -21.03 19.09
C PHE A 289 11.61 -21.48 17.69
N VAL A 290 11.86 -20.64 16.68
CA VAL A 290 11.54 -20.94 15.27
C VAL A 290 12.33 -22.15 14.79
N LYS A 291 13.64 -22.19 15.08
CA LYS A 291 14.51 -23.31 14.71
C LYS A 291 14.03 -24.63 15.32
N SER A 292 13.71 -24.65 16.62
CA SER A 292 13.19 -25.82 17.31
C SER A 292 11.82 -26.24 16.77
N HIS A 293 10.93 -25.29 16.50
CA HIS A 293 9.61 -25.58 15.96
C HIS A 293 9.68 -26.21 14.56
N VAL A 294 10.42 -25.59 13.63
CA VAL A 294 10.59 -26.12 12.25
C VAL A 294 11.24 -27.50 12.26
N SER A 295 12.20 -27.74 13.17
CA SER A 295 12.83 -29.06 13.33
C SER A 295 11.86 -30.14 13.83
N LEU A 296 10.90 -29.78 14.69
CA LEU A 296 9.91 -30.72 15.25
C LEU A 296 8.72 -30.92 14.32
N PHE A 297 8.31 -29.88 13.59
CA PHE A 297 7.15 -29.85 12.71
C PHE A 297 7.53 -29.29 11.33
N PRO A 298 8.24 -30.07 10.49
CA PRO A 298 8.67 -29.63 9.17
C PRO A 298 7.49 -29.12 8.34
N HIS A 299 7.68 -27.97 7.66
CA HIS A 299 6.69 -27.31 6.81
C HIS A 299 5.42 -26.78 7.51
N GLN A 300 5.26 -26.98 8.82
CA GLN A 300 4.08 -26.52 9.54
C GLN A 300 4.09 -25.00 9.74
N LEU A 301 5.22 -24.46 10.20
CA LEU A 301 5.38 -23.01 10.40
C LEU A 301 5.65 -22.35 9.05
N GLN A 302 4.70 -21.55 8.60
CA GLN A 302 4.76 -20.85 7.32
C GLN A 302 5.25 -19.42 7.46
N CYS A 303 5.03 -18.78 8.62
CA CYS A 303 5.39 -17.39 8.85
C CYS A 303 5.94 -17.19 10.27
N ALA A 304 7.05 -16.47 10.37
CA ALA A 304 7.61 -15.97 11.61
C ALA A 304 8.05 -14.52 11.39
N ASN A 305 7.46 -13.57 12.12
CA ASN A 305 7.80 -12.16 11.98
C ASN A 305 8.03 -11.49 13.34
N CYS A 306 8.83 -10.42 13.32
CA CYS A 306 9.07 -9.57 14.49
C CYS A 306 8.88 -8.11 14.03
N PRO A 307 7.63 -7.65 13.86
CA PRO A 307 7.35 -6.36 13.27
C PRO A 307 7.90 -5.23 14.15
N ASP A 308 8.34 -4.15 13.49
CA ASP A 308 8.69 -2.91 14.16
C ASP A 308 7.50 -2.47 15.02
N ASN A 309 7.79 -2.07 16.26
CA ASN A 309 6.77 -1.82 17.24
C ASN A 309 6.85 -0.42 17.84
N ASN A 310 5.73 0.30 17.76
CA ASN A 310 5.53 1.62 18.34
C ASN A 310 4.93 1.57 19.75
N ASN A 311 4.93 0.41 20.44
CA ASN A 311 4.44 0.32 21.82
C ASN A 311 5.07 1.41 22.69
N TRP A 312 6.37 1.68 22.49
CA TRP A 312 7.15 2.69 23.20
C TRP A 312 6.95 4.06 22.56
N GLN A 313 6.00 4.83 23.07
CA GLN A 313 5.65 6.16 22.55
C GLN A 313 6.90 7.03 22.44
N GLY A 314 7.29 7.41 21.22
CA GLY A 314 8.45 8.28 20.94
C GLY A 314 9.79 7.56 20.80
N ASN A 315 9.83 6.22 20.93
CA ASN A 315 11.05 5.44 20.65
C ASN A 315 10.68 4.14 19.91
N PRO A 316 10.42 4.21 18.59
CA PRO A 316 10.02 3.04 17.81
C PRO A 316 11.08 1.94 17.92
N GLN A 317 10.68 0.78 18.41
CA GLN A 317 11.57 -0.36 18.56
C GLN A 317 11.59 -1.15 17.27
N LYS A 318 12.81 -1.41 16.78
CA LYS A 318 13.05 -2.12 15.54
C LYS A 318 13.77 -3.43 15.85
N CYS A 319 13.28 -4.54 15.28
CA CYS A 319 14.00 -5.82 15.37
C CYS A 319 15.29 -5.67 14.55
N PRO A 320 16.47 -6.05 15.08
CA PRO A 320 17.68 -5.99 14.27
C PRO A 320 17.56 -6.91 13.06
N GLU A 321 17.97 -6.42 11.89
CA GLU A 321 17.79 -7.09 10.60
C GLU A 321 18.42 -8.48 10.57
N LEU A 322 19.56 -8.64 11.23
CA LEU A 322 20.24 -9.93 11.37
C LEU A 322 19.31 -11.03 11.92
N TYR A 323 18.59 -10.74 13.02
CA TYR A 323 17.69 -11.71 13.62
C TYR A 323 16.44 -11.91 12.76
N GLN A 324 15.94 -10.86 12.12
CA GLN A 324 14.79 -10.99 11.22
C GLN A 324 15.13 -11.88 10.01
N ALA A 325 16.32 -11.71 9.42
CA ALA A 325 16.83 -12.55 8.35
C ALA A 325 16.99 -14.01 8.81
N GLN A 326 17.53 -14.25 10.01
CA GLN A 326 17.64 -15.59 10.59
C GLN A 326 16.27 -16.26 10.77
N LEU A 327 15.26 -15.53 11.24
CA LEU A 327 13.89 -16.09 11.33
C LEU A 327 13.41 -16.58 9.96
N GLN A 328 13.60 -15.78 8.90
CA GLN A 328 13.18 -16.13 7.55
C GLN A 328 13.99 -17.28 6.96
N GLU A 329 15.28 -17.39 7.30
CA GLU A 329 16.16 -18.44 6.81
C GLU A 329 15.72 -19.84 7.29
N TYR A 330 15.17 -19.94 8.51
CA TYR A 330 14.66 -21.19 9.06
C TYR A 330 13.28 -21.58 8.51
N LEU A 331 12.53 -20.65 7.92
CA LEU A 331 11.22 -20.96 7.34
C LEU A 331 11.37 -21.74 6.02
N PRO A 332 10.39 -22.58 5.66
CA PRO A 332 10.35 -23.19 4.33
C PRO A 332 10.23 -22.12 3.25
N SER A 333 10.70 -22.42 2.03
CA SER A 333 10.46 -21.56 0.87
C SER A 333 8.96 -21.44 0.58
N LEU A 334 8.54 -20.33 -0.02
CA LEU A 334 7.13 -20.14 -0.36
C LEU A 334 6.74 -21.11 -1.49
N ASP A 335 5.74 -21.95 -1.26
CA ASP A 335 5.24 -22.89 -2.27
C ASP A 335 4.31 -22.16 -3.25
N LYS A 336 4.80 -21.92 -4.47
CA LYS A 336 4.05 -21.31 -5.59
C LYS A 336 3.19 -20.11 -5.17
N PRO A 337 3.78 -19.08 -4.54
CA PRO A 337 3.04 -17.91 -4.10
C PRO A 337 2.36 -17.24 -5.31
N ARG A 338 1.09 -16.89 -5.16
CA ARG A 338 0.37 -16.02 -6.12
C ARG A 338 0.54 -14.54 -5.83
N VAL A 339 0.80 -14.21 -4.57
CA VAL A 339 0.94 -12.84 -4.09
C VAL A 339 2.22 -12.75 -3.26
N LEU A 340 3.09 -11.81 -3.61
CA LEU A 340 4.19 -11.36 -2.77
C LEU A 340 3.80 -10.01 -2.17
N ASP A 341 3.65 -9.94 -0.85
CA ASP A 341 3.22 -8.73 -0.14
C ASP A 341 4.07 -8.50 1.12
N LYS A 342 3.73 -7.47 1.90
CA LYS A 342 4.41 -7.13 3.15
C LYS A 342 4.53 -8.29 4.16
N ASN A 343 3.70 -9.32 4.08
CA ASN A 343 3.66 -10.41 5.05
C ASN A 343 4.63 -11.55 4.71
N ASN A 344 4.93 -11.76 3.42
CA ASN A 344 5.82 -12.85 2.97
C ASN A 344 7.07 -12.36 2.23
N TRP A 345 7.22 -11.04 2.03
CA TRP A 345 8.36 -10.43 1.34
C TRP A 345 9.71 -10.85 1.94
N ALA A 346 9.84 -10.77 3.26
CA ALA A 346 11.09 -11.10 3.94
C ALA A 346 11.47 -12.57 3.76
N GLN A 347 10.49 -13.48 3.79
CA GLN A 347 10.68 -14.92 3.57
C GLN A 347 11.13 -15.19 2.14
N PHE A 348 10.50 -14.53 1.16
CA PHE A 348 10.93 -14.59 -0.23
C PHE A 348 12.39 -14.15 -0.38
N LEU A 349 12.79 -12.99 0.19
CA LEU A 349 14.16 -12.50 0.07
C LEU A 349 15.21 -13.45 0.64
N ALA A 350 14.89 -14.14 1.73
CA ALA A 350 15.77 -15.13 2.35
C ALA A 350 15.89 -16.43 1.55
N LYS A 351 14.92 -16.73 0.68
CA LYS A 351 14.79 -17.98 -0.09
C LYS A 351 14.52 -17.71 -1.56
N ASP A 352 15.06 -16.63 -2.11
CA ASP A 352 14.72 -16.15 -3.44
C ASP A 352 15.08 -17.18 -4.52
N GLU A 353 16.24 -17.82 -4.42
CA GLU A 353 16.70 -18.84 -5.36
C GLU A 353 15.80 -20.09 -5.37
N THR A 354 15.22 -20.47 -4.23
CA THR A 354 14.44 -21.71 -4.09
C THR A 354 12.93 -21.50 -4.21
N THR A 355 12.45 -20.27 -4.12
CA THR A 355 11.02 -19.95 -4.22
C THR A 355 10.56 -19.97 -5.68
N ASP A 356 9.55 -20.77 -6.04
CA ASP A 356 9.00 -20.77 -7.39
C ASP A 356 8.13 -19.52 -7.63
N LEU A 357 8.65 -18.55 -8.40
CA LEU A 357 7.96 -17.30 -8.72
C LEU A 357 7.07 -17.39 -9.96
N SER A 358 6.99 -18.55 -10.63
CA SER A 358 6.25 -18.69 -11.88
C SER A 358 4.74 -18.41 -11.75
N GLN A 359 4.19 -18.57 -10.53
CA GLN A 359 2.77 -18.37 -10.24
C GLN A 359 2.46 -16.98 -9.64
N VAL A 360 3.47 -16.13 -9.44
CA VAL A 360 3.26 -14.81 -8.84
C VAL A 360 2.48 -13.92 -9.81
N GLU A 361 1.31 -13.47 -9.39
CA GLU A 361 0.44 -12.57 -10.13
C GLU A 361 0.50 -11.13 -9.59
N ILE A 362 0.74 -10.97 -8.29
CA ILE A 362 0.71 -9.67 -7.60
C ILE A 362 1.97 -9.52 -6.75
N ILE A 363 2.67 -8.40 -6.93
CA ILE A 363 3.77 -7.97 -6.06
C ILE A 363 3.36 -6.64 -5.43
N ARG A 364 3.35 -6.58 -4.10
CA ARG A 364 3.15 -5.37 -3.28
C ARG A 364 4.26 -5.24 -2.26
N ALA A 365 5.41 -4.75 -2.72
CA ALA A 365 6.60 -4.63 -1.89
C ALA A 365 6.37 -3.64 -0.73
N PRO A 366 6.95 -3.88 0.46
CA PRO A 366 6.79 -2.99 1.60
C PRO A 366 7.34 -1.58 1.31
N CYS A 367 6.47 -0.58 1.22
CA CYS A 367 6.87 0.80 0.92
C CYS A 367 7.37 1.59 2.14
N SER A 368 7.13 1.10 3.36
CA SER A 368 7.38 1.84 4.61
C SER A 368 8.87 1.98 4.98
N ASP A 369 9.72 1.06 4.55
CA ASP A 369 11.18 1.13 4.77
C ASP A 369 11.92 0.51 3.57
N PRO A 370 11.95 1.22 2.43
CA PRO A 370 12.52 0.74 1.17
C PRO A 370 13.98 0.33 1.34
N ASN A 371 14.77 1.10 2.11
CA ASN A 371 16.21 0.94 2.23
C ASN A 371 16.59 -0.46 2.74
N ARG A 372 15.79 -1.04 3.64
CA ARG A 372 16.06 -2.34 4.25
C ARG A 372 16.15 -3.47 3.23
N TRP A 373 15.17 -3.56 2.35
CA TRP A 373 15.11 -4.65 1.38
C TRP A 373 15.63 -4.24 0.00
N PHE A 374 15.70 -2.93 -0.26
CA PHE A 374 16.25 -2.41 -1.49
C PHE A 374 17.72 -2.82 -1.66
N LEU A 375 18.55 -2.67 -0.62
CA LEU A 375 19.97 -3.00 -0.71
C LEU A 375 20.20 -4.48 -1.04
N SER A 376 19.40 -5.38 -0.46
CA SER A 376 19.51 -6.82 -0.73
C SER A 376 19.04 -7.19 -2.14
N LEU A 377 17.98 -6.56 -2.66
CA LEU A 377 17.52 -6.78 -4.03
C LEU A 377 18.40 -6.13 -5.09
N TRP A 378 18.92 -4.93 -4.82
CA TRP A 378 19.81 -4.21 -5.73
C TRP A 378 21.06 -5.01 -6.03
N GLN A 379 21.67 -5.61 -5.00
CA GLN A 379 22.84 -6.50 -5.17
C GLN A 379 22.54 -7.73 -6.04
N LYS A 380 21.29 -8.21 -6.03
CA LYS A 380 20.83 -9.36 -6.81
C LYS A 380 20.32 -8.98 -8.21
N GLN A 381 20.47 -7.72 -8.62
CA GLN A 381 20.24 -7.22 -9.99
C GLN A 381 18.84 -7.49 -10.57
N SER A 382 17.77 -7.40 -9.78
CA SER A 382 16.36 -7.49 -10.24
C SER A 382 15.92 -8.77 -10.99
N LYS A 383 16.79 -9.78 -11.16
CA LYS A 383 16.54 -11.01 -11.94
C LYS A 383 15.36 -11.85 -11.44
N PHE A 384 14.85 -11.59 -10.25
CA PHE A 384 13.65 -12.28 -9.75
C PHE A 384 12.39 -11.89 -10.54
N LEU A 385 12.31 -10.68 -11.10
CA LEU A 385 11.18 -10.24 -11.93
C LEU A 385 11.09 -11.09 -13.21
N GLU A 386 12.23 -11.49 -13.79
CA GLU A 386 12.31 -12.40 -14.94
C GLU A 386 11.68 -13.78 -14.67
N ARG A 387 11.53 -14.17 -13.39
CA ARG A 387 10.90 -15.44 -13.00
C ARG A 387 9.39 -15.31 -12.79
N CYS A 388 8.86 -14.08 -12.68
CA CYS A 388 7.46 -13.78 -12.41
C CYS A 388 6.62 -13.77 -13.69
N ARG A 389 6.49 -14.93 -14.36
CA ARG A 389 5.89 -15.02 -15.70
C ARG A 389 4.38 -14.77 -15.76
N ASN A 390 3.69 -14.81 -14.63
CA ASN A 390 2.25 -14.52 -14.52
C ASN A 390 1.95 -13.16 -13.88
N LEU A 391 2.94 -12.27 -13.75
CA LEU A 391 2.79 -11.00 -13.05
C LEU A 391 1.80 -10.07 -13.77
N LYS A 392 0.76 -9.65 -13.04
CA LYS A 392 -0.31 -8.74 -13.49
C LYS A 392 -0.27 -7.39 -12.77
N GLU A 393 0.08 -7.39 -11.49
CA GLU A 393 0.15 -6.18 -10.67
C GLU A 393 1.52 -6.08 -9.98
N LEU A 394 2.18 -4.94 -10.13
CA LEU A 394 3.48 -4.65 -9.53
C LEU A 394 3.43 -3.30 -8.81
N GLU A 395 3.57 -3.34 -7.49
CA GLU A 395 3.79 -2.19 -6.63
C GLU A 395 5.15 -2.34 -5.96
N MET A 396 6.10 -1.48 -6.32
CA MET A 396 7.45 -1.52 -5.78
C MET A 396 8.17 -0.18 -5.88
N VAL A 397 9.36 -0.12 -5.29
CA VAL A 397 10.28 0.99 -5.47
C VAL A 397 11.08 0.79 -6.76
N SER A 398 11.43 1.88 -7.43
CA SER A 398 12.39 1.88 -8.55
C SER A 398 13.63 1.07 -8.15
N LEU A 399 14.18 0.23 -9.04
CA LEU A 399 15.44 -0.48 -8.83
C LEU A 399 16.52 -0.04 -9.84
N GLY A 400 16.37 1.13 -10.47
CA GLY A 400 17.35 1.70 -11.38
C GLY A 400 17.21 1.26 -12.82
N SER A 401 18.10 1.76 -13.69
CA SER A 401 17.90 1.73 -15.14
C SER A 401 17.74 0.35 -15.79
N GLU A 402 18.14 -0.73 -15.11
CA GLU A 402 18.17 -2.08 -15.68
C GLU A 402 17.00 -2.96 -15.22
N THR A 403 16.09 -2.44 -14.38
CA THR A 403 15.02 -3.23 -13.75
C THR A 403 14.12 -3.93 -14.77
N PHE A 404 13.84 -3.25 -15.89
CA PHE A 404 12.91 -3.71 -16.93
C PHE A 404 13.58 -3.90 -18.30
N ALA A 405 14.89 -3.64 -18.42
CA ALA A 405 15.64 -3.77 -19.67
C ALA A 405 15.53 -5.19 -20.27
N TRP A 406 15.51 -6.23 -19.43
CA TRP A 406 15.29 -7.61 -19.87
C TRP A 406 13.95 -7.80 -20.57
N ALA A 407 12.89 -7.18 -20.05
CA ALA A 407 11.53 -7.32 -20.57
C ALA A 407 11.34 -6.53 -21.87
N ALA A 408 11.97 -5.35 -21.96
CA ALA A 408 12.04 -4.57 -23.19
C ALA A 408 12.76 -5.36 -24.30
N ASN A 409 13.88 -6.01 -23.97
CA ASN A 409 14.60 -6.88 -24.90
C ASN A 409 13.79 -8.12 -25.31
N GLU A 410 13.07 -8.78 -24.40
CA GLU A 410 12.15 -9.88 -24.74
C GLU A 410 11.06 -9.43 -25.73
N SER A 411 10.44 -8.27 -25.47
CA SER A 411 9.42 -7.66 -26.35
C SER A 411 9.97 -7.35 -27.75
N TYR A 412 11.18 -6.77 -27.82
CA TYR A 412 11.88 -6.52 -29.08
C TYR A 412 12.16 -7.81 -29.86
N ASN A 413 12.68 -8.84 -29.19
CA ASN A 413 12.96 -10.13 -29.81
C ASN A 413 11.68 -10.83 -30.29
N MET A 414 10.58 -10.72 -29.55
CA MET A 414 9.27 -11.25 -29.94
C MET A 414 8.74 -10.54 -31.19
N SER A 415 8.86 -9.21 -31.23
CA SER A 415 8.50 -8.41 -32.41
C SER A 415 9.32 -8.83 -33.63
N ARG A 416 10.64 -8.95 -33.49
CA ARG A 416 11.54 -9.39 -34.57
C ARG A 416 11.21 -10.80 -35.06
N TRP A 417 10.90 -11.71 -34.14
CA TRP A 417 10.49 -13.08 -34.45
C TRP A 417 9.21 -13.11 -35.29
N ASN A 418 8.19 -12.34 -34.90
CA ASN A 418 6.92 -12.24 -35.62
C ASN A 418 7.10 -11.67 -37.04
N HIS A 419 7.96 -10.65 -37.22
CA HIS A 419 8.30 -10.12 -38.54
C HIS A 419 9.00 -11.19 -39.40
N SER A 420 9.98 -11.92 -38.86
CA SER A 420 10.68 -12.99 -39.58
C SER A 420 9.72 -14.09 -40.06
N ARG A 421 8.76 -14.48 -39.22
CA ARG A 421 7.75 -15.49 -39.57
C ARG A 421 6.84 -15.02 -40.71
N ASN A 422 6.43 -13.75 -40.70
CA ASN A 422 5.60 -13.16 -41.75
C ASN A 422 6.37 -12.96 -43.07
N HIS A 423 7.68 -12.78 -43.01
CA HIS A 423 8.55 -12.63 -44.18
C HIS A 423 9.07 -13.96 -44.76
N SER A 424 8.65 -15.11 -44.23
CA SER A 424 9.05 -16.43 -44.75
C SER A 424 8.64 -16.70 -46.20
N SER A 425 7.79 -15.84 -46.79
CA SER A 425 7.42 -15.80 -48.22
C SER A 425 8.40 -15.04 -49.13
N LEU A 426 9.42 -14.35 -48.58
CA LEU A 426 10.43 -13.67 -49.40
C LEU A 426 11.43 -14.67 -50.00
N SER A 427 11.88 -14.37 -51.23
CA SER A 427 12.66 -15.29 -52.08
C SER A 427 13.90 -15.84 -51.39
N SER A 428 14.22 -17.11 -51.68
CA SER A 428 15.36 -17.87 -51.14
C SER A 428 16.71 -17.14 -51.20
N ALA A 429 16.91 -16.20 -52.14
CA ALA A 429 18.16 -15.46 -52.31
C ALA A 429 18.50 -14.49 -51.16
N LEU A 430 17.51 -14.00 -50.40
CA LEU A 430 17.77 -13.10 -49.26
C LEU A 430 17.99 -13.84 -47.94
N LYS A 431 17.71 -15.16 -47.90
CA LYS A 431 17.87 -15.97 -46.68
C LYS A 431 19.34 -16.21 -46.30
N GLU A 432 20.27 -16.11 -47.25
CA GLU A 432 21.71 -16.28 -46.98
C GLU A 432 22.36 -15.11 -46.23
N PHE A 433 21.76 -13.91 -46.27
CA PHE A 433 22.35 -12.72 -45.64
C PHE A 433 21.77 -12.39 -44.25
N LEU A 434 20.72 -13.09 -43.81
CA LEU A 434 20.11 -12.86 -42.50
C LEU A 434 20.73 -13.79 -41.46
N PRO A 435 21.06 -13.28 -40.25
CA PRO A 435 21.54 -14.12 -39.16
C PRO A 435 20.50 -15.20 -38.86
N ALA A 436 20.97 -16.43 -38.64
CA ALA A 436 20.11 -17.57 -38.34
C ALA A 436 19.15 -17.21 -37.19
N PRO A 437 17.84 -17.53 -37.32
CA PRO A 437 16.89 -17.25 -36.26
C PRO A 437 17.33 -17.96 -34.97
N PRO A 438 17.11 -17.34 -33.79
CA PRO A 438 17.42 -17.99 -32.52
C PRO A 438 16.70 -19.34 -32.45
N THR A 439 17.42 -20.37 -32.00
CA THR A 439 16.92 -21.76 -31.98
C THR A 439 15.84 -21.99 -30.92
N GLN A 440 15.67 -21.09 -29.96
CA GLN A 440 14.68 -21.17 -28.91
C GLN A 440 13.52 -20.21 -29.19
N SER A 441 12.29 -20.69 -29.08
CA SER A 441 11.09 -19.86 -29.14
C SER A 441 11.15 -18.82 -28.01
N PRO A 442 10.96 -17.52 -28.30
CA PRO A 442 10.91 -16.50 -27.27
C PRO A 442 9.82 -16.83 -26.24
N HIS A 443 10.08 -16.52 -24.97
CA HIS A 443 9.09 -16.64 -23.91
C HIS A 443 7.91 -15.70 -24.19
N PRO A 444 6.68 -16.07 -23.77
CA PRO A 444 5.55 -15.16 -23.87
C PRO A 444 5.82 -13.91 -23.02
N PRO A 445 5.38 -12.72 -23.47
CA PRO A 445 5.53 -11.49 -22.71
C PRO A 445 4.78 -11.58 -21.38
N VAL A 446 5.32 -10.96 -20.35
CA VAL A 446 4.71 -10.93 -19.02
C VAL A 446 3.41 -10.12 -19.06
N PRO A 447 2.28 -10.63 -18.54
CA PRO A 447 0.97 -10.00 -18.67
C PRO A 447 0.77 -8.85 -17.67
N LEU A 448 1.75 -7.95 -17.53
CA LEU A 448 1.70 -6.85 -16.56
C LEU A 448 0.64 -5.82 -16.98
N GLU A 449 -0.41 -5.67 -16.17
CA GLU A 449 -1.54 -4.78 -16.41
C GLU A 449 -1.48 -3.51 -15.55
N HIS A 450 -1.00 -3.64 -14.31
CA HIS A 450 -0.98 -2.55 -13.32
C HIS A 450 0.42 -2.37 -12.74
N LEU A 451 0.99 -1.18 -12.90
CA LEU A 451 2.30 -0.83 -12.36
C LEU A 451 2.23 0.43 -11.50
N LEU A 452 2.69 0.32 -10.26
CA LEU A 452 2.91 1.39 -9.30
C LEU A 452 4.39 1.40 -8.91
N LEU A 453 5.11 2.43 -9.34
CA LEU A 453 6.53 2.59 -9.11
C LEU A 453 6.82 3.79 -8.22
N TRP A 454 7.51 3.55 -7.11
CA TRP A 454 7.91 4.56 -6.16
C TRP A 454 9.37 4.96 -6.41
N SER A 455 9.59 6.19 -6.87
CA SER A 455 10.93 6.75 -7.13
C SER A 455 11.51 7.35 -5.85
N TYR A 456 12.70 6.90 -5.46
CA TYR A 456 13.48 7.51 -4.37
C TYR A 456 14.70 8.28 -4.89
N TRP A 457 15.26 7.86 -6.03
CA TRP A 457 16.41 8.47 -6.70
C TRP A 457 16.11 8.78 -8.16
N ALA A 458 16.81 9.79 -8.69
CA ALA A 458 16.85 10.13 -10.09
C ALA A 458 18.09 9.47 -10.75
N PRO A 459 18.05 9.14 -12.06
CA PRO A 459 16.95 9.31 -13.01
C PRO A 459 16.11 8.04 -13.23
N ILE A 460 14.78 8.17 -13.26
CA ILE A 460 13.81 7.07 -13.53
C ILE A 460 13.48 6.90 -15.02
N GLN A 461 14.07 7.74 -15.88
CA GLN A 461 13.72 7.85 -17.29
C GLN A 461 13.82 6.52 -18.05
N SER A 462 14.94 5.81 -17.90
CA SER A 462 15.17 4.56 -18.61
C SER A 462 14.20 3.47 -18.18
N GLU A 463 13.87 3.36 -16.88
CA GLU A 463 12.87 2.40 -16.40
C GLU A 463 11.51 2.66 -17.04
N ILE A 464 11.07 3.93 -17.12
CA ILE A 464 9.79 4.26 -17.73
C ILE A 464 9.77 3.89 -19.22
N ASN A 465 10.87 4.15 -19.93
CA ASN A 465 10.99 3.78 -21.34
C ASN A 465 10.95 2.25 -21.51
N ASP A 466 11.71 1.51 -20.71
CA ASP A 466 11.71 0.04 -20.73
C ASP A 466 10.32 -0.52 -20.42
N ILE A 467 9.57 0.08 -19.48
CA ILE A 467 8.19 -0.30 -19.15
C ILE A 467 7.28 -0.14 -20.37
N PHE A 468 7.39 0.99 -21.08
CA PHE A 468 6.58 1.24 -22.27
C PHE A 468 6.89 0.21 -23.38
N ASP A 469 8.14 -0.18 -23.55
CA ASP A 469 8.56 -1.19 -24.53
C ASP A 469 8.12 -2.59 -24.17
N ALA A 470 8.41 -2.99 -22.93
CA ALA A 470 8.16 -4.31 -22.40
C ALA A 470 6.66 -4.65 -22.39
N PHE A 471 5.83 -3.68 -22.02
CA PHE A 471 4.42 -3.92 -21.68
C PHE A 471 3.44 -3.14 -22.56
N SER A 472 3.86 -2.75 -23.77
CA SER A 472 3.06 -1.98 -24.74
C SER A 472 1.68 -2.59 -25.05
N ASP A 473 1.57 -3.92 -25.00
CA ASP A 473 0.33 -4.66 -25.31
C ASP A 473 -0.47 -5.09 -24.07
N THR A 474 0.07 -4.95 -22.86
CA THR A 474 -0.56 -5.46 -21.63
C THR A 474 -0.88 -4.36 -20.62
N LEU A 475 -0.07 -3.30 -20.58
CA LEU A 475 -0.17 -2.26 -19.55
C LEU A 475 -1.47 -1.46 -19.67
N VAL A 476 -2.25 -1.47 -18.59
CA VAL A 476 -3.53 -0.75 -18.45
C VAL A 476 -3.37 0.46 -17.54
N THR A 477 -2.58 0.35 -16.47
CA THR A 477 -2.35 1.43 -15.51
C THR A 477 -0.86 1.59 -15.22
N LEU A 478 -0.36 2.82 -15.36
CA LEU A 478 0.97 3.22 -14.95
C LEU A 478 0.87 4.34 -13.91
N ILE A 479 1.45 4.14 -12.73
CA ILE A 479 1.58 5.15 -11.68
C ILE A 479 3.04 5.21 -11.27
N VAL A 480 3.66 6.37 -11.42
CA VAL A 480 5.03 6.65 -10.99
C VAL A 480 4.98 7.84 -10.02
N ARG A 481 5.49 7.67 -8.81
CA ARG A 481 5.45 8.68 -7.75
C ARG A 481 6.78 8.80 -7.04
N ASP A 482 7.20 10.02 -6.73
CA ASP A 482 8.32 10.27 -5.82
C ASP A 482 7.87 10.13 -4.35
N VAL A 483 8.59 9.34 -3.55
CA VAL A 483 8.24 9.07 -2.14
C VAL A 483 8.56 10.22 -1.21
N ASN A 484 9.39 11.17 -1.64
CA ASN A 484 9.83 12.27 -0.80
C ASN A 484 8.68 13.19 -0.32
N GLN A 485 7.45 13.03 -0.82
CA GLN A 485 6.27 13.68 -0.25
C GLN A 485 5.87 13.14 1.14
N LEU A 486 6.21 11.88 1.47
CA LEU A 486 5.79 11.24 2.73
C LEU A 486 6.81 11.45 3.87
N ALA A 487 8.08 11.74 3.56
CA ALA A 487 9.17 11.81 4.54
C ALA A 487 9.45 13.22 5.11
N ILE A 488 8.65 14.25 4.78
CA ILE A 488 8.96 15.68 5.03
C ILE A 488 8.95 16.09 6.53
N ASN A 489 8.77 15.18 7.47
CA ASN A 489 8.88 15.51 8.89
C ASN A 489 10.30 15.37 9.47
N THR A 490 11.31 14.96 8.71
CA THR A 490 12.70 15.05 9.17
C THR A 490 13.17 16.50 9.02
N SER A 491 13.32 17.16 10.16
CA SER A 491 13.38 18.61 10.42
C SER A 491 14.64 19.33 9.92
N SER A 492 15.17 18.94 8.77
CA SER A 492 16.24 19.66 8.09
C SER A 492 15.92 19.70 6.60
N PRO A 493 15.23 20.75 6.11
CA PRO A 493 15.27 21.06 4.69
C PRO A 493 16.73 21.42 4.38
N GLN A 494 17.53 20.42 4.03
CA GLN A 494 18.72 20.67 3.24
C GLN A 494 18.22 21.48 2.06
N GLN A 495 18.58 22.76 2.04
CA GLN A 495 18.35 23.65 0.93
C GLN A 495 19.07 22.98 -0.25
N LEU A 496 18.32 22.18 -1.02
CA LEU A 496 18.67 21.84 -2.37
C LEU A 496 18.87 23.20 -3.02
N THR A 497 20.14 23.60 -3.14
CA THR A 497 20.53 24.76 -3.91
C THR A 497 19.80 24.67 -5.24
N GLU A 498 19.26 25.79 -5.75
CA GLU A 498 18.47 25.86 -6.99
C GLU A 498 19.21 25.36 -8.26
N GLY A 499 20.30 24.61 -8.12
CA GLY A 499 21.06 23.96 -9.17
C GLY A 499 20.32 22.77 -9.76
N SER A 500 19.68 23.01 -10.91
CA SER A 500 19.30 22.05 -11.94
C SER A 500 18.47 20.83 -11.50
N LEU A 501 17.16 20.92 -11.69
CA LEU A 501 16.28 19.75 -11.70
C LEU A 501 16.79 18.73 -12.75
N SER A 502 16.85 17.45 -12.38
CA SER A 502 17.16 16.41 -13.37
C SER A 502 16.03 16.35 -14.40
N ARG A 503 16.38 16.45 -15.68
CA ARG A 503 15.44 16.32 -16.79
C ARG A 503 15.11 14.85 -17.05
N VAL A 504 13.83 14.53 -17.18
CA VAL A 504 13.32 13.21 -17.55
C VAL A 504 12.46 13.35 -18.79
N GLU A 505 12.88 12.71 -19.87
CA GLU A 505 12.14 12.67 -21.12
C GLU A 505 11.31 11.40 -21.21
N LEU A 506 9.99 11.52 -21.14
CA LEU A 506 9.08 10.36 -21.18
C LEU A 506 8.89 9.91 -22.62
N GLY A 507 9.42 8.74 -23.00
CA GLY A 507 9.25 8.19 -24.36
C GLY A 507 10.25 8.72 -25.38
N SER A 508 11.47 9.05 -24.97
CA SER A 508 12.50 9.73 -25.76
C SER A 508 13.03 9.01 -27.01
N LEU A 509 12.54 7.81 -27.36
CA LEU A 509 13.07 7.02 -28.48
C LEU A 509 11.96 6.24 -29.19
N HIS A 510 11.30 6.75 -30.23
CA HIS A 510 10.40 5.96 -31.11
C HIS A 510 9.20 5.22 -30.46
N TYR A 511 8.99 5.33 -29.15
CA TYR A 511 8.06 4.45 -28.44
C TYR A 511 6.63 4.94 -28.53
N ALA A 512 5.74 4.03 -28.91
CA ALA A 512 4.31 4.25 -28.84
C ALA A 512 3.85 3.99 -27.40
N ILE A 513 3.06 4.91 -26.86
CA ILE A 513 2.35 4.70 -25.60
C ILE A 513 1.58 3.37 -25.69
N PRO A 514 1.61 2.53 -24.63
CA PRO A 514 0.92 1.24 -24.66
C PRO A 514 -0.55 1.38 -25.08
N ARG A 515 -0.99 0.59 -26.06
CA ARG A 515 -2.31 0.74 -26.69
C ARG A 515 -3.47 0.50 -25.74
N ARG A 516 -3.23 -0.23 -24.64
CA ARG A 516 -4.23 -0.53 -23.60
C ARG A 516 -4.15 0.41 -22.40
N LEU A 517 -3.24 1.39 -22.38
CA LEU A 517 -3.04 2.27 -21.24
C LEU A 517 -4.26 3.18 -21.06
N ARG A 518 -5.03 2.94 -19.99
CA ARG A 518 -6.21 3.74 -19.63
C ARG A 518 -5.90 4.79 -18.58
N LYS A 519 -4.89 4.56 -17.75
CA LYS A 519 -4.52 5.47 -16.65
C LYS A 519 -3.02 5.65 -16.58
N MET A 520 -2.57 6.90 -16.66
CA MET A 520 -1.17 7.29 -16.50
C MET A 520 -1.06 8.39 -15.44
N ILE A 521 -0.26 8.15 -14.41
CA ILE A 521 0.08 9.11 -13.36
C ILE A 521 1.59 9.16 -13.23
N VAL A 522 2.23 10.31 -13.47
CA VAL A 522 3.66 10.50 -13.29
C VAL A 522 3.88 11.77 -12.46
N VAL A 523 4.25 11.61 -11.19
CA VAL A 523 4.42 12.72 -10.23
C VAL A 523 5.87 12.72 -9.73
N LEU A 524 6.69 13.60 -10.31
CA LEU A 524 8.14 13.72 -10.07
C LEU A 524 8.50 15.17 -9.66
N PRO A 525 8.12 15.61 -8.45
CA PRO A 525 8.22 16.99 -7.99
C PRO A 525 9.65 17.52 -7.79
N LYS A 526 10.67 16.69 -8.01
CA LYS A 526 12.11 17.02 -7.97
C LYS A 526 12.79 16.94 -9.34
N GLN A 527 12.03 16.64 -10.38
CA GLN A 527 12.53 16.45 -11.74
C GLN A 527 11.78 17.40 -12.68
N GLU A 528 12.35 17.60 -13.86
CA GLU A 528 11.68 18.31 -14.95
C GLU A 528 11.21 17.27 -15.97
N ILE A 529 9.90 17.21 -16.22
CA ILE A 529 9.33 16.23 -17.15
C ILE A 529 9.21 16.87 -18.54
N VAL A 530 9.85 16.25 -19.51
CA VAL A 530 9.74 16.62 -20.93
C VAL A 530 9.00 15.51 -21.66
N LEU A 531 7.97 15.90 -22.40
CA LEU A 531 7.21 15.02 -23.28
C LEU A 531 7.72 15.27 -24.71
N PRO A 532 8.39 14.30 -25.35
CA PRO A 532 8.90 14.44 -26.70
C PRO A 532 7.77 14.55 -27.73
N GLU A 533 8.08 15.13 -28.88
CA GLU A 533 7.13 15.22 -29.99
C GLU A 533 6.97 13.83 -30.64
N HIS A 534 5.91 13.12 -30.28
CA HIS A 534 5.62 11.80 -30.86
C HIS A 534 4.92 11.95 -32.22
N HIS A 535 5.64 11.64 -33.30
CA HIS A 535 5.04 11.50 -34.63
C HIS A 535 4.25 10.18 -34.72
N GLY A 536 2.97 10.19 -34.33
CA GLY A 536 2.00 9.16 -34.72
C GLY A 536 1.55 8.14 -33.66
N ALA A 537 1.89 8.32 -32.38
CA ALA A 537 1.33 7.46 -31.32
C ALA A 537 -0.15 7.80 -31.06
N SER A 538 -1.03 6.79 -31.11
CA SER A 538 -2.47 6.94 -30.80
C SER A 538 -2.71 6.76 -29.30
N TYR A 539 -3.18 7.80 -28.62
CA TYR A 539 -3.58 7.79 -27.19
C TYR A 539 -5.05 7.40 -27.01
N SER A 540 -5.60 6.61 -27.93
CA SER A 540 -7.05 6.39 -28.06
C SER A 540 -7.72 5.74 -26.86
N SER A 541 -6.97 5.02 -26.01
CA SER A 541 -7.50 4.32 -24.84
C SER A 541 -7.31 5.06 -23.52
N LEU A 542 -6.53 6.15 -23.49
CA LEU A 542 -6.22 6.86 -22.27
C LEU A 542 -7.48 7.58 -21.76
N GLU A 543 -7.84 7.30 -20.51
CA GLU A 543 -8.99 7.88 -19.80
C GLU A 543 -8.59 8.88 -18.71
N TYR A 544 -7.43 8.66 -18.08
CA TYR A 544 -6.92 9.48 -16.99
C TYR A 544 -5.44 9.77 -17.19
N LEU A 545 -5.08 11.04 -17.27
CA LEU A 545 -3.71 11.52 -17.40
C LEU A 545 -3.40 12.50 -16.27
N GLU A 546 -2.39 12.20 -15.47
CA GLU A 546 -1.84 13.10 -14.46
C GLU A 546 -0.31 13.16 -14.60
N ILE A 547 0.23 14.32 -14.93
CA ILE A 547 1.68 14.54 -14.99
C ILE A 547 2.03 15.78 -14.19
N GLU A 548 2.87 15.62 -13.17
CA GLU A 548 3.29 16.68 -12.26
C GLU A 548 4.82 16.63 -12.11
N ASP A 549 5.46 17.77 -12.28
CA ASP A 549 6.90 17.91 -12.09
C ASP A 549 7.27 19.02 -11.10
N GLY A 550 8.57 19.24 -10.89
CA GLY A 550 9.08 20.20 -9.91
C GLY A 550 9.01 21.67 -10.32
N VAL A 551 8.62 21.98 -11.55
CA VAL A 551 8.71 23.34 -12.09
C VAL A 551 7.67 24.25 -11.43
N SER A 552 8.13 25.07 -10.49
CA SER A 552 7.35 26.13 -9.83
C SER A 552 7.63 27.51 -10.43
N ARG A 553 8.85 27.75 -10.94
CA ARG A 553 9.30 28.98 -11.61
C ARG A 553 9.97 28.63 -12.94
N TYR A 554 9.84 29.51 -13.94
CA TYR A 554 10.38 29.29 -15.28
C TYR A 554 10.59 30.62 -16.01
N SER A 555 11.42 30.61 -17.05
CA SER A 555 11.51 31.71 -18.00
C SER A 555 10.58 31.43 -19.17
N CYS A 556 9.92 32.45 -19.73
CA CYS A 556 9.15 32.28 -20.96
C CYS A 556 10.00 31.69 -22.11
N ASN A 557 11.32 31.95 -22.11
CA ASN A 557 12.27 31.37 -23.06
C ASN A 557 12.55 29.89 -22.79
N SER A 558 12.48 29.40 -21.55
CA SER A 558 12.77 28.00 -21.23
C SER A 558 11.66 27.05 -21.67
N VAL A 559 10.46 27.57 -21.96
CA VAL A 559 9.34 26.83 -22.52
C VAL A 559 9.57 26.48 -24.00
N LEU A 560 10.58 27.06 -24.66
CA LEU A 560 10.68 27.13 -26.13
C LEU A 560 11.80 26.36 -26.86
N PRO A 561 13.01 26.02 -26.36
CA PRO A 561 14.11 25.76 -27.29
C PRO A 561 14.24 24.30 -27.78
N ASP A 562 14.01 23.31 -26.93
CA ASP A 562 14.38 21.90 -27.24
C ASP A 562 13.21 20.90 -27.23
N GLY A 563 12.00 21.38 -26.99
CA GLY A 563 10.79 20.59 -27.12
C GLY A 563 9.84 21.37 -28.00
N ALA A 564 9.61 20.90 -29.23
CA ALA A 564 8.47 21.39 -29.99
C ALA A 564 7.23 21.30 -29.08
N PRO A 565 6.37 22.33 -29.05
CA PRO A 565 5.16 22.28 -28.23
C PRO A 565 4.45 20.97 -28.54
N ILE A 566 4.12 20.16 -27.52
CA ILE A 566 3.70 18.77 -27.73
C ILE A 566 2.54 18.78 -28.71
N ASN A 567 2.83 18.37 -29.94
CA ASN A 567 1.89 18.52 -31.02
C ASN A 567 1.02 17.27 -31.06
N TRP A 568 0.08 17.17 -30.11
CA TRP A 568 -0.85 16.04 -30.10
C TRP A 568 -1.81 16.03 -31.32
N ARG A 569 -1.60 16.91 -32.32
CA ARG A 569 -2.38 17.01 -33.56
C ARG A 569 -2.42 15.72 -34.39
N LEU A 570 -1.48 14.79 -34.19
CA LEU A 570 -1.51 13.51 -34.92
C LEU A 570 -2.46 12.47 -34.31
N VAL A 571 -3.04 12.74 -33.14
CA VAL A 571 -4.05 11.87 -32.53
C VAL A 571 -5.44 12.27 -33.04
N LYS A 572 -5.70 12.00 -34.33
CA LYS A 572 -7.06 12.13 -34.91
C LYS A 572 -8.07 11.12 -34.31
N SER A 573 -7.59 10.14 -33.55
CA SER A 573 -8.44 9.19 -32.83
C SER A 573 -9.00 9.83 -31.56
N VAL A 574 -10.32 9.73 -31.40
CA VAL A 574 -11.11 10.27 -30.27
C VAL A 574 -10.42 9.92 -28.95
N TRP A 575 -9.99 10.95 -28.22
CA TRP A 575 -9.49 10.75 -26.86
C TRP A 575 -10.65 10.30 -25.97
N ALA A 576 -10.50 9.15 -25.32
CA ALA A 576 -11.42 8.70 -24.29
C ALA A 576 -11.18 9.40 -22.92
N ASN A 577 -10.28 10.40 -22.88
CA ASN A 577 -9.84 11.06 -21.67
C ASN A 577 -11.00 11.74 -20.94
N LYS A 578 -11.28 11.25 -19.74
CA LYS A 578 -12.24 11.84 -18.79
C LYS A 578 -11.56 12.88 -17.91
N SER A 579 -10.25 12.74 -17.65
CA SER A 579 -9.52 13.62 -16.74
C SER A 579 -8.09 13.88 -17.22
N ILE A 580 -7.73 15.16 -17.32
CA ILE A 580 -6.36 15.64 -17.62
C ILE A 580 -5.92 16.57 -16.49
N LYS A 581 -4.83 16.21 -15.81
CA LYS A 581 -4.16 17.04 -14.80
C LYS A 581 -2.70 17.20 -15.17
N LEU A 582 -2.29 18.40 -15.58
CA LEU A 582 -0.90 18.71 -15.89
C LEU A 582 -0.43 19.83 -14.97
N LEU A 583 0.70 19.60 -14.30
CA LEU A 583 1.31 20.55 -13.39
C LEU A 583 2.80 20.71 -13.69
N GLY A 584 3.26 21.96 -13.72
CA GLY A 584 4.65 22.32 -13.99
C GLY A 584 4.97 22.33 -15.48
N ARG A 585 6.12 21.79 -15.92
CA ARG A 585 6.51 21.85 -17.34
C ARG A 585 5.54 21.14 -18.29
N PRO A 586 4.94 19.98 -17.96
CA PRO A 586 3.91 19.36 -18.79
C PRO A 586 2.74 20.29 -19.13
N ALA A 587 2.34 21.16 -18.19
CA ALA A 587 1.29 22.16 -18.43
C ALA A 587 1.80 23.32 -19.30
N LEU A 588 3.03 23.78 -19.08
CA LEU A 588 3.64 24.88 -19.83
C LEU A 588 3.83 24.53 -21.31
N CYS A 589 4.11 23.25 -21.60
CA CYS A 589 4.26 22.70 -22.94
C CYS A 589 2.94 22.19 -23.55
N PHE A 590 1.83 22.24 -22.81
CA PHE A 590 0.53 21.75 -23.27
C PHE A 590 -0.02 22.65 -24.38
N GLN A 591 -0.40 22.03 -25.51
CA GLN A 591 -1.06 22.75 -26.60
C GLN A 591 -2.59 22.81 -26.37
N PRO A 592 -3.20 24.00 -26.25
CA PRO A 592 -4.65 24.11 -26.05
C PRO A 592 -5.48 23.55 -27.20
N ARG A 593 -4.94 23.54 -28.44
CA ARG A 593 -5.62 22.94 -29.61
C ARG A 593 -5.92 21.44 -29.46
N THR A 594 -5.30 20.77 -28.50
CA THR A 594 -5.59 19.36 -28.23
C THR A 594 -6.98 19.17 -27.64
N LEU A 595 -7.54 20.21 -27.00
CA LEU A 595 -8.84 20.19 -26.38
C LEU A 595 -10.00 20.05 -27.39
N TYR A 596 -9.83 20.49 -28.64
CA TYR A 596 -10.85 20.30 -29.69
C TYR A 596 -11.13 18.82 -30.00
N HIS A 597 -10.19 17.95 -29.66
CA HIS A 597 -10.30 16.51 -29.92
C HIS A 597 -10.69 15.71 -28.66
N THR A 598 -11.06 16.41 -27.58
CA THR A 598 -11.44 15.80 -26.28
C THR A 598 -12.85 16.21 -25.83
N PRO A 599 -13.91 16.00 -26.63
CA PRO A 599 -15.27 16.39 -26.23
C PRO A 599 -15.79 15.60 -25.01
N SER A 600 -15.18 14.46 -24.70
CA SER A 600 -15.48 13.58 -23.56
C SER A 600 -14.83 14.04 -22.23
N LEU A 601 -13.99 15.07 -22.26
CA LEU A 601 -13.23 15.55 -21.10
C LEU A 601 -14.18 16.08 -20.02
N ARG A 602 -14.03 15.57 -18.79
CA ARG A 602 -14.82 15.99 -17.61
C ARG A 602 -14.02 16.83 -16.62
N VAL A 603 -12.73 16.55 -16.49
CA VAL A 603 -11.85 17.26 -15.55
C VAL A 603 -10.63 17.78 -16.30
N LEU A 604 -10.38 19.09 -16.22
CA LEU A 604 -9.17 19.73 -16.72
C LEU A 604 -8.50 20.50 -15.59
N HIS A 605 -7.25 20.14 -15.29
CA HIS A 605 -6.40 20.87 -14.34
C HIS A 605 -5.08 21.23 -15.03
N LEU A 606 -4.81 22.53 -15.17
CA LEU A 606 -3.56 23.05 -15.72
C LEU A 606 -2.95 24.05 -14.72
N GLY A 607 -1.67 23.88 -14.41
CA GLY A 607 -1.05 24.67 -13.36
C GLY A 607 0.47 24.58 -13.34
N THR A 608 1.10 25.37 -12.49
CA THR A 608 2.45 25.08 -12.00
C THR A 608 2.41 24.65 -10.55
N LYS A 609 3.49 24.08 -10.04
CA LYS A 609 3.60 23.68 -8.64
C LYS A 609 3.43 24.91 -7.73
N LEU A 610 2.44 24.86 -6.83
CA LEU A 610 2.17 25.93 -5.89
C LEU A 610 3.18 25.89 -4.73
N VAL A 611 3.79 27.04 -4.44
CA VAL A 611 4.69 27.24 -3.29
C VAL A 611 3.91 28.09 -2.27
N HIS A 612 3.65 27.54 -1.09
CA HIS A 612 2.79 28.17 -0.07
C HIS A 612 1.40 28.58 -0.60
N GLY A 613 0.82 27.75 -1.48
CA GLY A 613 -0.47 28.02 -2.11
C GLY A 613 -0.45 29.08 -3.23
N ARG A 614 0.73 29.61 -3.57
CA ARG A 614 0.91 30.63 -4.62
C ARG A 614 1.65 30.06 -5.83
N GLY A 615 1.20 30.44 -7.01
CA GLY A 615 1.81 30.11 -8.29
C GLY A 615 2.90 31.10 -8.70
N TYR A 616 3.53 30.85 -9.84
CA TYR A 616 4.40 31.82 -10.51
C TYR A 616 3.73 32.32 -11.78
N ILE A 617 3.59 33.64 -11.89
CA ILE A 617 3.13 34.31 -13.11
C ILE A 617 4.32 35.11 -13.64
N PRO A 618 4.85 34.81 -14.85
CA PRO A 618 5.92 35.58 -15.44
C PRO A 618 5.53 37.06 -15.59
N PRO A 619 6.51 37.99 -15.67
CA PRO A 619 6.21 39.39 -15.90
C PRO A 619 5.25 39.57 -17.10
N VAL A 620 4.22 40.39 -16.92
CA VAL A 620 3.15 40.55 -17.92
C VAL A 620 3.70 40.93 -19.30
N LYS A 621 4.76 41.76 -19.34
CA LYS A 621 5.47 42.12 -20.58
C LYS A 621 6.00 40.91 -21.33
N ASP A 622 6.49 39.89 -20.62
CA ASP A 622 7.05 38.68 -21.21
C ASP A 622 5.93 37.79 -21.70
N ILE A 623 4.79 37.73 -21.01
CA ILE A 623 3.59 37.02 -21.47
C ILE A 623 3.05 37.66 -22.76
N LEU A 624 2.85 38.98 -22.76
CA LEU A 624 2.25 39.72 -23.87
C LEU A 624 3.11 39.68 -25.14
N ARG A 625 4.44 39.73 -25.00
CA ARG A 625 5.37 39.68 -26.13
C ARG A 625 5.10 38.49 -27.07
N TYR A 626 4.78 37.31 -26.51
CA TYR A 626 4.47 36.13 -27.34
C TYR A 626 3.02 36.08 -27.85
N GLU A 627 2.08 36.76 -27.19
CA GLU A 627 0.68 36.80 -27.67
C GLU A 627 0.55 37.69 -28.91
N PHE A 628 1.17 38.88 -28.92
CA PHE A 628 1.09 39.81 -30.05
C PHE A 628 1.78 39.26 -31.32
N ASP A 629 2.97 38.66 -31.19
CA ASP A 629 3.69 38.01 -32.29
C ASP A 629 2.92 36.84 -32.95
N SER A 630 1.87 36.34 -32.29
CA SER A 630 1.01 35.28 -32.81
C SER A 630 -0.23 35.80 -33.56
N MET A 631 -0.82 36.92 -33.12
CA MET A 631 -2.03 37.48 -33.75
C MET A 631 -1.74 38.10 -35.12
N ASP A 632 -0.60 38.79 -35.27
CA ASP A 632 -0.25 39.45 -36.54
C ASP A 632 -0.04 38.44 -37.68
N GLN A 633 0.38 37.21 -37.34
CA GLN A 633 0.57 36.13 -38.32
C GLN A 633 -0.72 35.40 -38.72
N GLU A 634 -1.72 35.27 -37.83
CA GLU A 634 -3.02 34.68 -38.22
C GLU A 634 -3.83 35.67 -39.08
N THR A 635 -3.76 36.97 -38.76
CA THR A 635 -4.50 38.01 -39.48
C THR A 635 -3.93 38.25 -40.89
N MET A 636 -2.61 38.16 -41.07
CA MET A 636 -1.99 38.25 -42.41
C MET A 636 -1.97 36.91 -43.18
N GLY A 637 -1.95 35.77 -42.48
CA GLY A 637 -1.78 34.45 -43.11
C GLY A 637 -3.06 33.74 -43.58
N SER A 638 -4.26 34.25 -43.26
CA SER A 638 -5.52 33.55 -43.58
C SER A 638 -5.95 33.67 -45.05
N ARG A 639 -5.42 34.66 -45.81
CA ARG A 639 -5.73 34.81 -47.25
C ARG A 639 -4.83 34.02 -48.22
N ASP A 640 -3.58 33.72 -47.84
CA ASP A 640 -2.63 33.01 -48.73
C ASP A 640 -2.32 31.55 -48.32
N ARG A 641 -2.65 31.12 -47.09
CA ARG A 641 -2.32 29.75 -46.62
C ARG A 641 -3.11 28.62 -47.27
N ALA A 642 -4.26 28.89 -47.87
CA ALA A 642 -5.02 27.87 -48.59
C ALA A 642 -4.27 27.42 -49.86
N ASP A 643 -3.55 28.32 -50.52
CA ASP A 643 -2.72 28.00 -51.68
C ASP A 643 -1.37 27.40 -51.29
N ASP A 644 -0.74 27.85 -50.20
CA ASP A 644 0.54 27.28 -49.74
C ASP A 644 0.42 25.82 -49.25
N ASN A 645 -0.67 25.45 -48.56
CA ASN A 645 -0.88 24.06 -48.16
C ASN A 645 -1.18 23.16 -49.37
N ARG A 646 -1.84 23.71 -50.40
CA ARG A 646 -2.12 23.00 -51.65
C ARG A 646 -0.84 22.80 -52.46
N LEU A 647 0.01 23.81 -52.56
CA LEU A 647 1.33 23.72 -53.19
C LEU A 647 2.26 22.74 -52.45
N PHE A 648 2.20 22.68 -51.13
CA PHE A 648 2.98 21.72 -50.32
C PHE A 648 2.53 20.27 -50.56
N ILE A 649 1.22 20.00 -50.59
CA ILE A 649 0.68 18.67 -50.91
C ILE A 649 0.97 18.29 -52.36
N GLU A 650 0.87 19.23 -53.31
CA GLU A 650 1.20 19.00 -54.72
C GLU A 650 2.71 18.79 -54.95
N ALA A 651 3.59 19.36 -54.13
CA ALA A 651 5.04 19.10 -54.19
C ALA A 651 5.40 17.70 -53.65
N ILE A 652 4.76 17.27 -52.55
CA ILE A 652 4.89 15.89 -52.03
C ILE A 652 4.37 14.88 -53.06
N ALA A 653 3.21 15.14 -53.67
CA ALA A 653 2.64 14.27 -54.69
C ALA A 653 3.49 14.19 -55.97
N ARG A 654 4.26 15.24 -56.28
CA ARG A 654 5.20 15.28 -57.42
C ARG A 654 6.57 14.65 -57.14
N GLY A 655 6.84 14.21 -55.91
CA GLY A 655 8.14 13.65 -55.54
C GLY A 655 9.28 14.67 -55.61
N GLU A 656 8.97 15.97 -55.60
CA GLU A 656 9.98 17.02 -55.51
C GLU A 656 10.55 17.02 -54.10
N GLY A 657 11.81 16.62 -53.95
CA GLY A 657 12.50 16.59 -52.66
C GLY A 657 12.46 17.95 -51.98
N ILE A 658 11.67 18.06 -50.90
CA ILE A 658 11.53 19.28 -50.12
C ILE A 658 12.90 19.64 -49.54
N ARG A 659 13.48 20.77 -49.97
CA ARG A 659 14.72 21.30 -49.39
C ARG A 659 14.46 21.68 -47.92
N PRO A 660 15.18 21.09 -46.93
CA PRO A 660 14.96 21.36 -45.50
C PRO A 660 15.17 22.82 -45.08
N GLU A 661 15.86 23.63 -45.89
CA GLU A 661 16.28 25.00 -45.57
C GLU A 661 15.13 26.00 -45.40
N ARG A 662 13.91 25.71 -45.87
CA ARG A 662 12.72 26.58 -45.64
C ARG A 662 11.87 26.19 -44.41
N LEU A 663 12.10 25.03 -43.79
CA LEU A 663 11.44 24.65 -42.54
C LEU A 663 12.14 25.22 -41.28
N GLY A 664 13.38 25.72 -41.41
CA GLY A 664 14.24 26.10 -40.27
C GLY A 664 13.97 27.44 -39.57
N GLN A 665 12.98 28.23 -39.99
CA GLN A 665 12.67 29.54 -39.38
C GLN A 665 11.26 29.69 -38.81
N SER A 666 10.50 28.60 -38.73
CA SER A 666 9.32 28.58 -37.87
C SER A 666 9.79 28.46 -36.42
N GLY A 667 10.35 29.55 -35.87
CA GLY A 667 10.87 29.60 -34.51
C GLY A 667 9.86 28.98 -33.57
N SER A 668 10.31 28.05 -32.73
CA SER A 668 9.47 27.35 -31.76
C SER A 668 8.65 28.39 -30.97
N LYS A 669 7.35 28.47 -31.28
CA LYS A 669 6.43 29.41 -30.66
C LYS A 669 5.73 28.74 -29.50
N ARG A 670 5.55 29.51 -28.45
CA ARG A 670 4.86 29.10 -27.23
C ARG A 670 3.43 28.68 -27.58
N PRO A 671 2.84 27.69 -26.88
CA PRO A 671 1.47 27.29 -27.14
C PRO A 671 0.52 28.50 -27.12
N TYR A 672 -0.17 28.71 -28.24
CA TYR A 672 -1.20 29.75 -28.35
C TYR A 672 -2.49 29.26 -27.70
N TRP A 673 -3.03 30.08 -26.81
CA TRP A 673 -4.31 29.82 -26.14
C TRP A 673 -5.44 30.40 -26.98
N SER A 674 -6.05 29.55 -27.79
CA SER A 674 -7.26 29.89 -28.53
C SER A 674 -8.47 29.90 -27.58
N TRP A 675 -9.42 30.79 -27.87
CA TRP A 675 -10.51 31.16 -26.96
C TRP A 675 -11.84 30.46 -27.27
N ASP A 676 -11.77 29.36 -27.97
CA ASP A 676 -12.86 28.68 -28.68
C ASP A 676 -12.98 27.23 -28.23
N TRP A 677 -12.87 27.01 -26.92
CA TRP A 677 -13.02 25.69 -26.32
C TRP A 677 -14.44 25.18 -26.53
N ASP A 678 -14.55 23.97 -27.09
CA ASP A 678 -15.79 23.20 -27.20
C ASP A 678 -15.63 21.91 -26.39
N LEU A 679 -15.89 22.01 -25.09
CA LEU A 679 -15.73 20.93 -24.11
C LEU A 679 -17.09 20.67 -23.44
N PRO A 680 -18.05 20.09 -24.17
CA PRO A 680 -19.44 20.01 -23.73
C PRO A 680 -19.63 19.20 -22.45
N ASN A 681 -18.73 18.26 -22.14
CA ASN A 681 -18.82 17.40 -20.96
C ASN A 681 -17.92 17.85 -19.80
N LEU A 682 -17.25 19.01 -19.90
CA LEU A 682 -16.36 19.50 -18.85
C LEU A 682 -17.17 19.87 -17.61
N GLN A 683 -16.88 19.21 -16.48
CA GLN A 683 -17.54 19.41 -15.18
C GLN A 683 -16.66 20.19 -14.20
N THR A 684 -15.34 19.97 -14.25
CA THR A 684 -14.38 20.64 -13.37
C THR A 684 -13.24 21.25 -14.16
N LEU A 685 -13.05 22.55 -13.99
CA LEU A 685 -11.95 23.32 -14.55
C LEU A 685 -11.13 23.95 -13.41
N GLN A 686 -9.88 23.54 -13.27
CA GLN A 686 -8.94 24.10 -12.31
C GLN A 686 -7.73 24.68 -13.03
N LEU A 687 -7.55 25.99 -12.92
CA LEU A 687 -6.40 26.68 -13.48
C LEU A 687 -5.63 27.36 -12.34
N THR A 688 -4.31 27.26 -12.36
CA THR A 688 -3.44 27.97 -11.42
C THR A 688 -2.36 28.76 -12.16
N SER A 689 -1.69 29.67 -11.46
CA SER A 689 -0.54 30.41 -11.98
C SER A 689 -0.90 31.21 -13.24
N GLU A 690 -0.05 31.20 -14.27
CA GLU A 690 -0.32 31.91 -15.51
C GLU A 690 -1.58 31.43 -16.26
N PHE A 691 -1.99 30.17 -16.09
CA PHE A 691 -3.15 29.62 -16.77
C PHE A 691 -4.43 30.25 -16.24
N ALA A 692 -4.48 30.46 -14.92
CA ALA A 692 -5.56 31.21 -14.28
C ALA A 692 -5.56 32.68 -14.70
N TRP A 693 -4.38 33.30 -14.80
CA TRP A 693 -4.25 34.71 -15.22
C TRP A 693 -4.68 34.94 -16.67
N ARG A 694 -4.38 33.99 -17.57
CA ARG A 694 -4.78 34.03 -18.98
C ARG A 694 -6.26 33.69 -19.20
N PHE A 695 -6.95 33.15 -18.21
CA PHE A 695 -8.34 32.71 -18.35
C PHE A 695 -9.26 33.88 -18.76
N LYS A 696 -10.16 33.62 -19.71
CA LYS A 696 -11.22 34.57 -20.11
C LYS A 696 -12.56 33.85 -20.09
N PHE A 697 -13.59 34.50 -19.56
CA PHE A 697 -14.94 33.92 -19.45
C PHE A 697 -15.50 33.39 -20.78
N LYS A 698 -15.11 33.95 -21.93
CA LYS A 698 -15.51 33.43 -23.24
C LYS A 698 -15.08 31.98 -23.51
N MET A 699 -14.05 31.46 -22.83
CA MET A 699 -13.66 30.05 -22.89
C MET A 699 -14.73 29.10 -22.33
N LEU A 700 -15.67 29.63 -21.54
CA LEU A 700 -16.78 28.85 -20.98
C LEU A 700 -17.94 28.66 -21.95
N ALA A 701 -17.95 29.37 -23.09
CA ALA A 701 -19.07 29.35 -24.03
C ALA A 701 -19.37 27.95 -24.58
N GLY A 702 -18.35 27.11 -24.77
CA GLY A 702 -18.50 25.70 -25.16
C GLY A 702 -18.40 24.71 -23.99
N CYS A 703 -18.58 25.15 -22.75
CA CYS A 703 -18.52 24.31 -21.54
C CYS A 703 -19.85 24.34 -20.75
N PRO A 704 -21.01 23.99 -21.33
CA PRO A 704 -22.33 24.10 -20.70
C PRO A 704 -22.52 23.27 -19.43
N ASN A 705 -21.75 22.18 -19.25
CA ASN A 705 -21.84 21.28 -18.10
C ASN A 705 -20.84 21.60 -16.98
N LEU A 706 -20.18 22.78 -17.02
CA LEU A 706 -19.18 23.13 -16.01
C LEU A 706 -19.85 23.42 -14.66
N GLU A 707 -19.52 22.61 -13.66
CA GLU A 707 -20.05 22.72 -12.29
C GLU A 707 -19.05 23.42 -11.37
N ASN A 708 -17.75 23.14 -11.53
CA ASN A 708 -16.69 23.61 -10.64
C ASN A 708 -15.64 24.40 -11.42
N LEU A 709 -15.49 25.68 -11.09
CA LEU A 709 -14.45 26.56 -11.63
C LEU A 709 -13.53 27.03 -10.51
N VAL A 710 -12.25 26.67 -10.59
CA VAL A 710 -11.21 27.08 -9.63
C VAL A 710 -10.13 27.85 -10.37
N LEU A 711 -9.94 29.12 -10.00
CA LEU A 711 -8.92 30.00 -10.56
C LEU A 711 -8.01 30.48 -9.43
N ASN A 712 -6.74 30.06 -9.43
CA ASN A 712 -5.75 30.56 -8.49
C ASN A 712 -4.69 31.42 -9.19
N MET A 713 -4.86 32.74 -9.10
CA MET A 713 -3.93 33.75 -9.64
C MET A 713 -2.98 34.32 -8.58
N ALA A 714 -2.97 33.77 -7.36
CA ALA A 714 -2.07 34.25 -6.31
C ALA A 714 -0.63 33.97 -6.74
N THR A 715 0.16 35.02 -6.91
CA THR A 715 1.58 34.92 -7.26
C THR A 715 2.46 35.07 -6.02
N VAL A 716 3.59 34.38 -6.00
CA VAL A 716 4.67 34.73 -5.06
C VAL A 716 5.07 36.17 -5.39
N GLY A 717 4.91 37.08 -4.43
CA GLY A 717 5.33 38.46 -4.59
C GLY A 717 6.85 38.54 -4.48
N ASP A 718 7.48 39.50 -5.15
CA ASP A 718 8.94 39.70 -5.09
C ASP A 718 9.45 39.96 -3.65
N ASN A 719 8.56 40.34 -2.73
CA ASN A 719 8.88 40.66 -1.32
C ASN A 719 8.78 39.49 -0.33
N ASP A 720 8.39 38.28 -0.77
CA ASP A 720 8.29 37.08 0.10
C ASP A 720 9.54 36.16 0.00
N MET A 721 10.66 36.68 -0.50
CA MET A 721 12.01 36.08 -0.39
C MET A 721 12.91 37.00 0.43
#